data_AF-W3AK15-F1
#
_entry.id   AF-W3AK15-F1
#
_cell.length_a   1.000
_cell.length_b   1.000
_cell.length_c   1.000
_cell.angle_alpha   90.00
_cell.angle_beta   90.00
_cell.angle_gamma   90.00
#
_symmetry.space_group_name_H-M   'P 1'
#
loop_
_entity.id
_entity.type
_entity.pdbx_description
1 polymer ?
#
loop_
_entity_poly.entity_id
_entity_poly.type
_entity_poly.pdbx_seq_one_letter_code
_entity_poly.pdbx_strand_id
1 'polypeptide(L)'
;MNVTEEVAAIINSSFMMASEKHYEYVTPELVLLAMCADDNFRLAFSNCGGDIETLTSDLKEYLEAYVEKVSDAEPEMSAGMQIAFAMAQNQAVNSSKTVVELSHLVHAFFNLKESYAVYYMNQQGVDELTLMEELLETYEETEESIISDESGHTEEKRETESVGEFAPCINDMVENLNPLIGREAELERTIQILCRKDKNNPLHIGEPGVGKTAITYGLAALLNEGNVPEPLKGARIYSLDLGSILAGTKYRGDFEKRLKKILSNIAKEEKPIIYIDEIHNLLGAGATGEGSFDAANILKPYLAEGRIRFIGATTFEEYKKHFEKSKSLVRRFQNVEIKEPGIEETIKILEGLRKKYEKFHGVTYGKGVLEYAVRMSQRYINERFLPDKAIDLIDEAGAYRKIHPLEQKKQTVGKELINEVLTKICRVPIEAAETDELAGLATLENRMLSQVYGQDEAIKQIVNAVKFSKAGMIEETKPLASLLFVGPTGVGKTEIARTLAKELGISLVRFDMSEYEEKHSVAKLVGAPAGYVGYEEGGLLTEEIRKNPNSVLLLDEIEKAHPDVFNVLLQVMDYATLTDNQGRKADFRNVIIIMTSNAGASRLGKSGIGFLARDITKDTLMEEVKRVFQPEFRNRLSQIVVFNSMDETMAGLIAEKKLSELSSMLTSKNVELSFTSDAVQLLKTKGISKEYGAREIDRVIRNEVKTLLVDEILFGKLKKGGKCELDVKNEKFTVKFISKRKAKNGI
;
A
#
# COMPACT_ATOMS: atom_id res chain seq x y z
N MET A 1 24.81 -31.00 34.40
CA MET A 1 23.74 -31.60 33.58
C MET A 1 22.53 -30.73 33.81
N ASN A 2 22.00 -30.07 32.79
CA ASN A 2 20.83 -29.20 32.95
C ASN A 2 19.59 -29.97 32.52
N VAL A 3 18.88 -30.55 33.48
CA VAL A 3 17.57 -31.21 33.30
C VAL A 3 16.57 -30.53 34.24
N THR A 4 15.27 -30.64 33.97
CA THR A 4 14.24 -30.17 34.92
C THR A 4 14.23 -31.00 36.20
N GLU A 5 13.65 -30.46 37.28
CA GLU A 5 13.51 -31.19 38.55
C GLU A 5 12.72 -32.49 38.39
N GLU A 6 11.67 -32.45 37.58
CA GLU A 6 10.87 -33.61 37.19
C GLU A 6 11.69 -34.69 36.47
N VAL A 7 12.45 -34.32 35.44
CA VAL A 7 13.33 -35.26 34.72
C VAL A 7 14.44 -35.80 35.64
N ALA A 8 14.99 -34.96 36.53
CA ALA A 8 15.95 -35.42 37.53
C ALA A 8 15.34 -36.46 38.48
N ALA A 9 14.10 -36.25 38.92
CA ALA A 9 13.38 -37.19 39.78
C ALA A 9 13.14 -38.53 39.09
N ILE A 10 12.71 -38.51 37.81
CA ILE A 10 12.51 -39.72 37.00
C ILE A 10 13.82 -40.50 36.82
N ILE A 11 14.91 -39.82 36.48
CA ILE A 11 16.22 -40.45 36.32
C ILE A 11 16.67 -41.05 37.65
N ASN A 12 16.64 -40.31 38.75
CA ASN A 12 17.03 -40.82 40.06
C ASN A 12 16.19 -42.03 40.48
N SER A 13 14.87 -41.98 40.24
CA SER A 13 13.96 -43.09 40.50
C SER A 13 14.33 -44.34 39.69
N SER A 14 14.69 -44.18 38.41
CA SER A 14 15.14 -45.30 37.57
C SER A 14 16.43 -45.96 38.08
N PHE A 15 17.39 -45.18 38.60
CA PHE A 15 18.61 -45.74 39.23
C PHE A 15 18.31 -46.47 40.54
N MET A 16 17.38 -45.94 41.35
CA MET A 16 16.93 -46.62 42.57
C MET A 16 16.25 -47.96 42.24
N MET A 17 15.34 -47.96 41.26
CA MET A 17 14.67 -49.19 40.81
C MET A 17 15.65 -50.22 40.28
N ALA A 18 16.67 -49.78 39.51
CA ALA A 18 17.73 -50.66 39.03
C ALA A 18 18.51 -51.28 40.20
N SER A 19 18.89 -50.47 41.19
CA SER A 19 19.63 -50.95 42.37
C SER A 19 18.81 -51.92 43.24
N GLU A 20 17.52 -51.65 43.46
CA GLU A 20 16.63 -52.51 44.25
C GLU A 20 16.37 -53.87 43.59
N LYS A 21 16.28 -53.87 42.25
CA LYS A 21 16.06 -55.09 41.46
C LYS A 21 17.34 -55.79 41.03
N HIS A 22 18.50 -55.23 41.41
CA HIS A 22 19.84 -55.67 41.04
C HIS A 22 20.08 -55.72 39.53
N TYR A 23 19.46 -54.82 38.76
CA TYR A 23 19.70 -54.69 37.32
C TYR A 23 21.06 -54.07 37.04
N GLU A 24 21.80 -54.64 36.09
CA GLU A 24 23.11 -54.13 35.68
C GLU A 24 23.02 -52.73 35.05
N TYR A 25 21.95 -52.47 34.29
CA TYR A 25 21.80 -51.24 33.52
C TYR A 25 20.46 -50.53 33.74
N VAL A 26 20.50 -49.20 33.71
CA VAL A 26 19.34 -48.33 33.50
C VAL A 26 19.07 -48.24 31.99
N THR A 27 18.01 -48.91 31.53
CA THR A 27 17.59 -48.93 30.12
C THR A 27 16.48 -47.93 29.82
N PRO A 28 16.24 -47.57 28.54
CA PRO A 28 15.10 -46.72 28.16
C PRO A 28 13.75 -47.25 28.66
N GLU A 29 13.58 -48.57 28.70
CA GLU A 29 12.36 -49.23 29.21
C GLU A 29 12.18 -49.02 30.71
N LEU A 30 13.27 -49.05 31.49
CA LEU A 30 13.23 -48.78 32.93
C LEU A 30 12.93 -47.30 33.21
N VAL A 31 13.46 -46.40 32.39
CA VAL A 31 13.16 -44.97 32.51
C VAL A 31 11.72 -44.67 32.10
N LEU A 32 11.21 -45.28 31.03
CA LEU A 32 9.80 -45.19 30.65
C LEU A 32 8.89 -45.74 31.77
N LEU A 33 9.29 -46.83 32.44
CA LEU A 33 8.56 -47.35 33.59
C LEU A 33 8.52 -46.32 34.74
N ALA A 34 9.61 -45.59 34.98
CA ALA A 34 9.62 -44.50 35.96
C ALA A 34 8.75 -43.31 35.51
N MET A 35 8.70 -43.01 34.20
CA MET A 35 7.79 -42.00 33.63
C MET A 35 6.32 -42.38 33.81
N CYS A 36 5.96 -43.67 33.78
CA CYS A 36 4.59 -44.11 34.08
C CYS A 36 4.12 -43.77 35.51
N ALA A 37 5.01 -43.37 36.41
CA ALA A 37 4.67 -42.88 37.75
C ALA A 37 4.55 -41.35 37.82
N ASP A 38 4.94 -40.63 36.78
CA ASP A 38 4.86 -39.17 36.68
C ASP A 38 3.44 -38.75 36.25
N ASP A 39 2.84 -37.81 36.97
CA ASP A 39 1.43 -37.45 36.76
C ASP A 39 1.20 -36.77 35.40
N ASN A 40 2.16 -35.97 34.93
CA ASN A 40 2.08 -35.30 33.63
C ASN A 40 2.15 -36.31 32.48
N PHE A 41 3.10 -37.26 32.56
CA PHE A 41 3.19 -38.33 31.57
C PHE A 41 1.94 -39.20 31.55
N ARG A 42 1.40 -39.56 32.73
CA ARG A 42 0.20 -40.40 32.82
C ARG A 42 -1.00 -39.74 32.19
N LEU A 43 -1.23 -38.45 32.47
CA LEU A 43 -2.34 -37.70 31.90
C LEU A 43 -2.21 -37.60 30.37
N ALA A 44 -1.04 -37.17 29.89
CA ALA A 44 -0.80 -37.01 28.45
C ALA A 44 -0.91 -38.34 27.69
N PHE A 45 -0.36 -39.43 28.25
CA PHE A 45 -0.42 -40.75 27.62
C PHE A 45 -1.86 -41.30 27.57
N SER A 46 -2.66 -41.07 28.60
CA SER A 46 -4.08 -41.44 28.61
C SER A 46 -4.94 -40.60 27.67
N ASN A 47 -4.66 -39.30 27.54
CA ASN A 47 -5.33 -38.44 26.55
C ASN A 47 -5.06 -38.89 25.11
N CYS A 48 -3.87 -39.44 24.85
CA CYS A 48 -3.51 -40.06 23.57
C CYS A 48 -4.22 -41.40 23.30
N GLY A 49 -5.06 -41.88 24.22
CA GLY A 49 -5.75 -43.17 24.13
C GLY A 49 -4.92 -44.36 24.63
N GLY A 50 -3.75 -44.12 25.23
CA GLY A 50 -2.92 -45.14 25.85
C GLY A 50 -3.41 -45.55 27.24
N ASP A 51 -3.16 -46.80 27.61
CA ASP A 51 -3.44 -47.34 28.93
C ASP A 51 -2.14 -47.53 29.73
N ILE A 52 -1.97 -46.67 30.74
CA ILE A 52 -0.81 -46.67 31.64
C ILE A 52 -0.67 -47.98 32.42
N GLU A 53 -1.77 -48.62 32.81
CA GLU A 53 -1.69 -49.88 33.58
C GLU A 53 -1.14 -51.01 32.69
N THR A 54 -1.63 -51.08 31.45
CA THR A 54 -1.13 -52.02 30.44
C THR A 54 0.34 -51.74 30.12
N LEU A 55 0.72 -50.48 29.87
CA LEU A 55 2.12 -50.10 29.56
C LEU A 55 3.07 -50.46 30.70
N THR A 56 2.65 -50.20 31.94
CA THR A 56 3.44 -50.53 33.15
C THR A 56 3.63 -52.03 33.31
N SER A 57 2.60 -52.83 33.03
CA SER A 57 2.67 -54.29 33.11
C SER A 57 3.65 -54.85 32.08
N ASP A 58 3.52 -54.42 30.82
CA ASP A 58 4.35 -54.88 29.71
C ASP A 58 5.83 -54.55 29.93
N LEU A 59 6.13 -53.34 30.41
CA LEU A 59 7.50 -52.91 30.73
C LEU A 59 8.10 -53.72 31.88
N LYS A 60 7.33 -54.04 32.93
CA LYS A 60 7.81 -54.87 34.05
C LYS A 60 8.12 -56.30 33.60
N GLU A 61 7.26 -56.90 32.79
CA GLU A 61 7.48 -58.23 32.24
C GLU A 61 8.74 -58.27 31.35
N TYR A 62 8.91 -57.25 30.50
CA TYR A 62 10.12 -57.09 29.70
C TYR A 62 11.39 -57.01 30.57
N LEU A 63 11.39 -56.12 31.57
CA LEU A 63 12.56 -55.90 32.43
C LEU A 63 12.93 -57.16 33.22
N GLU A 64 11.95 -57.91 33.72
CA GLU A 64 12.22 -59.16 34.46
C GLU A 64 12.73 -60.29 33.56
N ALA A 65 12.31 -60.32 32.28
CA ALA A 65 12.69 -61.36 31.34
C ALA A 65 14.04 -61.11 30.65
N TYR A 66 14.40 -59.84 30.38
CA TYR A 66 15.50 -59.51 29.48
C TYR A 66 16.63 -58.68 30.11
N VAL A 67 16.44 -58.08 31.28
CA VAL A 67 17.52 -57.33 31.96
C VAL A 67 18.27 -58.22 32.93
N GLU A 68 19.56 -58.41 32.69
CA GLU A 68 20.42 -59.23 33.53
C GLU A 68 20.56 -58.65 34.95
N LYS A 69 20.57 -59.55 35.94
CA LYS A 69 20.73 -59.21 37.35
C LYS A 69 22.14 -59.52 37.81
N VAL A 70 22.85 -58.51 38.32
CA VAL A 70 24.22 -58.64 38.80
C VAL A 70 24.23 -58.38 40.31
N SER A 71 24.87 -59.27 41.06
CA SER A 71 25.06 -59.08 42.50
C SER A 71 26.22 -58.12 42.75
N ASP A 72 25.97 -57.07 43.54
CA ASP A 72 26.95 -56.06 43.98
C ASP A 72 27.61 -55.20 42.89
N ALA A 73 26.84 -54.62 41.98
CA ALA A 73 27.27 -53.56 41.07
C ALA A 73 26.36 -52.32 41.17
N GLU A 74 26.93 -51.12 41.07
CA GLU A 74 26.14 -49.89 40.87
C GLU A 74 25.58 -49.89 39.44
N PRO A 75 24.27 -49.64 39.26
CA PRO A 75 23.66 -49.67 37.93
C PRO A 75 24.21 -48.54 37.06
N GLU A 76 24.59 -48.84 35.81
CA GLU A 76 25.08 -47.85 34.84
C GLU A 76 24.04 -47.58 33.75
N MET A 77 24.12 -46.44 33.04
CA MET A 77 23.23 -46.21 31.89
C MET A 77 23.59 -47.16 30.74
N SER A 78 22.59 -47.84 30.18
CA SER A 78 22.79 -48.65 28.98
C SER A 78 23.20 -47.78 27.78
N ALA A 79 23.83 -48.38 26.77
CA ALA A 79 24.19 -47.67 25.54
C ALA A 79 22.97 -47.01 24.85
N GLY A 80 21.82 -47.69 24.85
CA GLY A 80 20.56 -47.14 24.34
C GLY A 80 20.10 -45.92 25.13
N MET A 81 20.21 -45.95 26.46
CA MET A 81 19.85 -44.82 27.31
C MET A 81 20.80 -43.63 27.13
N GLN A 82 22.11 -43.89 26.99
CA GLN A 82 23.09 -42.82 26.69
C GLN A 82 22.80 -42.13 25.36
N ILE A 83 22.40 -42.89 24.32
CA ILE A 83 22.00 -42.36 23.01
C ILE A 83 20.71 -41.52 23.14
N ALA A 84 19.68 -42.04 23.80
CA ALA A 84 18.44 -41.28 24.04
C ALA A 84 18.72 -39.96 24.76
N PHE A 85 19.58 -39.98 25.78
CA PHE A 85 19.89 -38.77 26.53
C PHE A 85 20.63 -37.72 25.68
N ALA A 86 21.58 -38.16 24.85
CA ALA A 86 22.25 -37.28 23.90
C ALA A 86 21.28 -36.70 22.85
N MET A 87 20.30 -37.48 22.39
CA MET A 87 19.24 -37.00 21.49
C MET A 87 18.36 -35.96 22.18
N ALA A 88 17.94 -36.21 23.42
CA ALA A 88 17.12 -35.28 24.19
C ALA A 88 17.84 -33.94 24.43
N GLN A 89 19.15 -33.98 24.71
CA GLN A 89 19.98 -32.78 24.84
C GLN A 89 20.07 -31.98 23.54
N ASN A 90 20.34 -32.65 22.42
CA ASN A 90 20.40 -31.99 21.11
C ASN A 90 19.04 -31.36 20.76
N GLN A 91 17.95 -32.04 21.08
CA GLN A 91 16.60 -31.51 20.85
C GLN A 91 16.31 -30.29 21.71
N ALA A 92 16.70 -30.28 22.99
CA ALA A 92 16.56 -29.11 23.85
C ALA A 92 17.31 -27.88 23.28
N VAL A 93 18.54 -28.09 22.79
CA VAL A 93 19.33 -27.03 22.14
C VAL A 93 18.66 -26.53 20.86
N ASN A 94 18.13 -27.44 20.02
CA ASN A 94 17.41 -27.07 18.80
C ASN A 94 16.12 -26.29 19.09
N SER A 95 15.47 -26.59 20.21
CA SER A 95 14.29 -25.88 20.72
C SER A 95 14.65 -24.59 21.49
N SER A 96 15.92 -24.16 21.48
CA SER A 96 16.44 -22.99 22.21
C SER A 96 16.24 -23.05 23.74
N LYS A 97 16.05 -24.25 24.31
CA LYS A 97 15.94 -24.48 25.75
C LYS A 97 17.30 -24.82 26.35
N THR A 98 17.55 -24.37 27.58
CA THR A 98 18.82 -24.57 28.30
C THR A 98 18.81 -25.79 29.24
N VAL A 99 17.65 -26.44 29.37
CA VAL A 99 17.37 -27.61 30.21
C VAL A 99 16.62 -28.67 29.41
N VAL A 100 16.87 -29.95 29.71
CA VAL A 100 16.12 -31.08 29.14
C VAL A 100 14.85 -31.32 29.96
N GLU A 101 13.71 -31.26 29.27
CA GLU A 101 12.36 -31.56 29.78
C GLU A 101 11.88 -32.95 29.34
N LEU A 102 10.78 -33.43 29.91
CA LEU A 102 10.20 -34.73 29.62
C LEU A 102 9.82 -34.93 28.15
N SER A 103 9.31 -33.88 27.50
CA SER A 103 8.98 -33.89 26.06
C SER A 103 10.19 -34.24 25.18
N HIS A 104 11.39 -33.81 25.58
CA HIS A 104 12.63 -34.14 24.88
C HIS A 104 13.06 -35.61 25.10
N LEU A 105 12.77 -36.17 26.27
CA LEU A 105 13.00 -37.59 26.56
C LEU A 105 12.03 -38.48 25.77
N VAL A 106 10.75 -38.10 25.70
CA VAL A 106 9.75 -38.80 24.87
C VAL A 106 10.17 -38.81 23.41
N HIS A 107 10.54 -37.64 22.86
CA HIS A 107 11.07 -37.55 21.50
C HIS A 107 12.28 -38.48 21.29
N ALA A 108 13.21 -38.52 22.25
CA ALA A 108 14.37 -39.39 22.17
C ALA A 108 14.01 -40.88 22.17
N PHE A 109 13.03 -41.30 22.97
CA PHE A 109 12.57 -42.69 23.02
C PHE A 109 11.87 -43.10 21.72
N PHE A 110 11.06 -42.22 21.12
CA PHE A 110 10.46 -42.49 19.81
C PHE A 110 11.49 -42.66 18.68
N ASN A 111 12.64 -41.98 18.80
CA ASN A 111 13.73 -42.09 17.84
C ASN A 111 14.65 -43.31 18.07
N LEU A 112 14.50 -44.04 19.18
CA LEU A 112 15.14 -45.35 19.39
C LEU A 112 14.30 -46.47 18.75
N LYS A 113 14.33 -46.56 17.41
CA LYS A 113 13.52 -47.51 16.62
C LYS A 113 13.65 -48.99 17.01
N GLU A 114 14.75 -49.37 17.67
CA GLU A 114 15.03 -50.74 18.10
C GLU A 114 14.83 -50.94 19.62
N SER A 115 14.22 -49.99 20.34
CA SER A 115 13.92 -50.11 21.78
C SER A 115 12.52 -50.68 22.02
N TYR A 116 12.38 -51.46 23.08
CA TYR A 116 11.07 -51.96 23.50
C TYR A 116 10.21 -50.84 24.12
N ALA A 117 10.82 -49.74 24.57
CA ALA A 117 10.11 -48.57 25.07
C ALA A 117 9.18 -47.99 23.98
N VAL A 118 9.69 -47.76 22.77
CA VAL A 118 8.86 -47.27 21.66
C VAL A 118 7.91 -48.33 21.13
N TYR A 119 8.31 -49.61 21.16
CA TYR A 119 7.46 -50.72 20.73
C TYR A 119 6.15 -50.77 21.53
N TYR A 120 6.22 -50.71 22.86
CA TYR A 120 5.03 -50.78 23.71
C TYR A 120 4.14 -49.53 23.60
N MET A 121 4.73 -48.34 23.43
CA MET A 121 3.94 -47.12 23.15
C MET A 121 3.21 -47.21 21.81
N ASN A 122 3.91 -47.64 20.75
CA ASN A 122 3.31 -47.84 19.42
C ASN A 122 2.25 -48.94 19.39
N GLN A 123 2.43 -50.01 20.17
CA GLN A 123 1.48 -51.13 20.24
C GLN A 123 0.10 -50.67 20.74
N GLN A 124 0.07 -49.64 21.60
CA GLN A 124 -1.17 -49.04 22.09
C GLN A 124 -1.72 -47.93 21.17
N GLY A 125 -1.07 -47.67 20.04
CA GLY A 125 -1.50 -46.68 19.05
C GLY A 125 -1.16 -45.23 19.42
N VAL A 126 -0.26 -45.02 20.38
CA VAL A 126 0.19 -43.67 20.77
C VAL A 126 1.27 -43.19 19.81
N ASP A 127 0.99 -42.09 19.11
CA ASP A 127 1.91 -41.45 18.17
C ASP A 127 2.80 -40.39 18.86
N GLU A 128 4.03 -40.25 18.37
CA GLU A 128 5.01 -39.30 18.88
C GLU A 128 4.48 -37.86 18.90
N LEU A 129 3.86 -37.40 17.82
CA LEU A 129 3.42 -36.01 17.69
C LEU A 129 2.29 -35.71 18.67
N THR A 130 1.31 -36.62 18.78
CA THR A 130 0.16 -36.43 19.68
C THR A 130 0.60 -36.45 21.14
N LEU A 131 1.52 -37.35 21.52
CA LEU A 131 2.02 -37.41 22.90
C LEU A 131 2.87 -36.19 23.27
N MET A 132 3.64 -35.66 22.32
CA MET A 132 4.39 -34.42 22.54
C MET A 132 3.47 -33.20 22.67
N GLU A 133 2.40 -33.11 21.88
CA GLU A 133 1.39 -32.05 21.98
C GLU A 133 0.69 -32.09 23.35
N GLU A 134 0.19 -33.26 23.77
CA GLU A 134 -0.49 -33.43 25.06
C GLU A 134 0.43 -33.15 26.26
N LEU A 135 1.71 -33.52 26.18
CA LEU A 135 2.68 -33.19 27.23
C LEU A 135 2.86 -31.67 27.35
N LEU A 136 3.01 -30.96 26.23
CA LEU A 136 3.13 -29.50 26.24
C LEU A 136 1.88 -28.81 26.81
N GLU A 137 0.68 -29.30 26.45
CA GLU A 137 -0.59 -28.79 27.00
C GLU A 137 -0.69 -29.06 28.51
N THR A 138 -0.29 -30.25 28.96
CA THR A 138 -0.31 -30.61 30.38
C THR A 138 0.62 -29.72 31.21
N TYR A 139 1.77 -29.30 30.66
CA TYR A 139 2.67 -28.34 31.32
C TYR A 139 2.07 -26.94 31.45
N GLU A 140 1.31 -26.47 30.45
CA GLU A 140 0.59 -25.19 30.53
C GLU A 140 -0.49 -25.23 31.62
N GLU A 141 -1.21 -26.36 31.75
CA GLU A 141 -2.22 -26.55 32.80
C GLU A 141 -1.61 -26.73 34.22
N THR A 142 -0.43 -27.37 34.33
CA THR A 142 0.25 -27.53 35.63
C THR A 142 0.95 -26.25 36.11
N GLU A 143 1.51 -25.43 35.22
CA GLU A 143 2.00 -24.09 35.60
C GLU A 143 0.85 -23.17 36.04
N GLU A 144 -0.34 -23.29 35.44
CA GLU A 144 -1.53 -22.57 35.89
C GLU A 144 -2.02 -23.00 37.29
N SER A 145 -1.88 -24.29 37.64
CA SER A 145 -2.30 -24.82 38.95
C SER A 145 -1.30 -24.57 40.09
N ILE A 146 0.02 -24.53 39.84
CA ILE A 146 1.01 -24.23 40.91
C ILE A 146 0.92 -22.76 41.35
N ILE A 147 0.50 -21.85 40.46
CA ILE A 147 0.24 -20.45 40.82
C ILE A 147 -1.11 -20.31 41.58
N SER A 148 -1.95 -21.35 41.60
CA SER A 148 -3.27 -21.33 42.25
C SER A 148 -3.25 -21.68 43.75
N ASP A 149 -2.22 -22.37 44.25
CA ASP A 149 -2.19 -22.87 45.64
C ASP A 149 -1.66 -21.86 46.69
N GLU A 150 -0.96 -20.78 46.30
CA GLU A 150 -0.48 -19.76 47.25
C GLU A 150 -1.38 -18.51 47.39
N SER A 151 -2.48 -18.41 46.65
CA SER A 151 -3.40 -17.27 46.81
C SER A 151 -4.85 -17.65 46.56
N GLY A 152 -5.47 -18.24 47.58
CA GLY A 152 -6.92 -18.40 47.65
C GLY A 152 -7.60 -17.04 47.69
N HIS A 153 -7.93 -16.48 46.51
CA HIS A 153 -8.99 -15.51 46.23
C HIS A 153 -8.88 -14.95 44.78
N THR A 154 -8.86 -15.78 43.73
CA THR A 154 -8.77 -15.22 42.35
C THR A 154 -9.26 -16.10 41.19
N GLU A 155 -10.15 -17.08 41.38
CA GLU A 155 -10.65 -17.89 40.24
C GLU A 155 -11.49 -17.08 39.22
N GLU A 156 -12.32 -16.11 39.64
CA GLU A 156 -13.17 -15.35 38.71
C GLU A 156 -12.41 -14.26 37.89
N LYS A 157 -11.18 -13.91 38.28
CA LYS A 157 -10.43 -12.80 37.67
C LYS A 157 -9.46 -13.20 36.55
N ARG A 158 -9.02 -14.45 36.48
CA ARG A 158 -8.04 -14.88 35.45
C ARG A 158 -8.68 -15.36 34.14
N GLU A 159 -9.85 -16.01 34.17
CA GLU A 159 -10.58 -16.35 32.93
C GLU A 159 -11.01 -15.09 32.14
N THR A 160 -11.32 -14.00 32.86
CA THR A 160 -11.67 -12.70 32.28
C THR A 160 -10.46 -11.99 31.65
N GLU A 161 -9.23 -12.27 32.10
CA GLU A 161 -7.99 -11.70 31.52
C GLU A 161 -7.68 -12.27 30.13
N SER A 162 -7.94 -13.56 29.85
CA SER A 162 -7.67 -14.16 28.51
C SER A 162 -8.63 -13.70 27.40
N VAL A 163 -9.87 -13.33 27.75
CA VAL A 163 -10.86 -12.81 26.79
C VAL A 163 -10.60 -11.32 26.51
N GLY A 164 -10.12 -10.58 27.50
CA GLY A 164 -9.81 -9.15 27.37
C GLY A 164 -8.76 -8.85 26.30
N GLU A 165 -7.83 -9.77 26.03
CA GLU A 165 -6.79 -9.61 25.01
C GLU A 165 -7.34 -9.69 23.57
N PHE A 166 -8.26 -10.63 23.30
CA PHE A 166 -8.80 -10.85 21.94
C PHE A 166 -10.14 -10.18 21.68
N ALA A 167 -10.88 -9.83 22.73
CA ALA A 167 -12.18 -9.20 22.66
C ALA A 167 -12.34 -8.07 23.69
N PRO A 168 -11.60 -6.95 23.56
CA PRO A 168 -11.67 -5.85 24.51
C PRO A 168 -13.09 -5.29 24.63
N CYS A 169 -13.51 -5.00 25.87
CA CYS A 169 -14.81 -4.39 26.14
C CYS A 169 -14.78 -2.89 25.82
N ILE A 170 -15.59 -2.47 24.84
CA ILE A 170 -15.67 -1.06 24.40
C ILE A 170 -16.22 -0.18 25.52
N ASN A 171 -17.16 -0.69 26.32
CA ASN A 171 -17.76 0.03 27.45
C ASN A 171 -16.72 0.51 28.46
N ASP A 172 -15.67 -0.28 28.69
CA ASP A 172 -14.63 0.04 29.69
C ASP A 172 -13.66 1.11 29.17
N MET A 173 -13.64 1.35 27.85
CA MET A 173 -12.72 2.28 27.19
C MET A 173 -13.36 3.62 26.81
N VAL A 174 -14.67 3.82 27.05
CA VAL A 174 -15.45 4.99 26.57
C VAL A 174 -14.79 6.33 26.94
N GLU A 175 -14.22 6.47 28.13
CA GLU A 175 -13.55 7.71 28.57
C GLU A 175 -12.37 8.12 27.69
N ASN A 176 -11.70 7.13 27.07
CA ASN A 176 -10.55 7.34 26.18
C ASN A 176 -10.94 7.44 24.71
N LEU A 177 -12.18 7.10 24.36
CA LEU A 177 -12.68 7.11 22.97
C LEU A 177 -13.12 8.51 22.54
N ASN A 178 -13.40 8.65 21.25
CA ASN A 178 -13.92 9.90 20.70
C ASN A 178 -15.43 9.95 20.89
N PRO A 179 -16.01 11.07 21.39
CA PRO A 179 -17.45 11.19 21.55
C PRO A 179 -18.14 11.16 20.18
N LEU A 180 -19.32 10.54 20.12
CA LEU A 180 -20.18 10.65 18.95
C LEU A 180 -20.76 12.06 18.87
N ILE A 181 -20.55 12.73 17.75
CA ILE A 181 -21.05 14.08 17.49
C ILE A 181 -21.92 14.01 16.23
N GLY A 182 -23.19 14.35 16.37
CA GLY A 182 -24.18 14.11 15.31
C GLY A 182 -24.58 12.64 15.20
N ARG A 183 -25.16 12.26 14.05
CA ARG A 183 -25.60 10.89 13.74
C ARG A 183 -26.61 10.26 14.71
N GLU A 184 -27.48 11.08 15.30
CA GLU A 184 -28.52 10.62 16.25
C GLU A 184 -29.50 9.64 15.59
N ALA A 185 -29.87 9.88 14.32
CA ALA A 185 -30.80 9.03 13.58
C ALA A 185 -30.22 7.63 13.30
N GLU A 186 -28.94 7.54 12.94
CA GLU A 186 -28.27 6.27 12.70
C GLU A 186 -28.04 5.48 14.00
N LEU A 187 -27.73 6.19 15.10
CA LEU A 187 -27.65 5.60 16.43
C LEU A 187 -29.01 5.08 16.91
N GLU A 188 -30.07 5.88 16.81
CA GLU A 188 -31.44 5.49 17.13
C GLU A 188 -31.86 4.27 16.30
N ARG A 189 -31.54 4.26 14.99
CA ARG A 189 -31.81 3.13 14.12
C ARG A 189 -31.05 1.87 14.56
N THR A 190 -29.80 2.01 14.99
CA THR A 190 -28.99 0.90 15.52
C THR A 190 -29.62 0.30 16.79
N ILE A 191 -30.02 1.16 17.74
CA ILE A 191 -30.74 0.79 18.96
C ILE A 191 -32.07 0.09 18.63
N GLN A 192 -32.84 0.65 17.69
CA GLN A 192 -34.11 0.09 17.24
C GLN A 192 -33.93 -1.33 16.71
N ILE A 193 -32.88 -1.58 15.92
CA ILE A 193 -32.60 -2.90 15.36
C ILE A 193 -32.21 -3.88 16.47
N LEU A 194 -31.32 -3.50 17.38
CA LEU A 194 -30.89 -4.37 18.49
C LEU A 194 -32.06 -4.78 19.41
N CYS A 195 -33.10 -3.95 19.52
CA CYS A 195 -34.32 -4.25 20.28
C CYS A 195 -35.32 -5.18 19.56
N ARG A 196 -35.09 -5.54 18.28
CA ARG A 196 -35.99 -6.43 17.54
C ARG A 196 -35.90 -7.86 18.06
N LYS A 197 -36.98 -8.62 17.87
CA LYS A 197 -37.01 -10.07 18.10
C LYS A 197 -36.22 -10.84 17.03
N ASP A 198 -36.47 -10.50 15.77
CA ASP A 198 -35.82 -11.11 14.60
C ASP A 198 -35.08 -10.02 13.81
N LYS A 199 -33.99 -10.41 13.11
CA LYS A 199 -33.10 -9.48 12.40
C LYS A 199 -32.61 -8.35 13.32
N ASN A 200 -32.08 -8.76 14.47
CA ASN A 200 -31.67 -7.90 15.57
C ASN A 200 -30.18 -7.55 15.55
N ASN A 201 -29.49 -7.81 14.44
CA ASN A 201 -28.08 -7.49 14.26
C ASN A 201 -27.95 -6.33 13.27
N PRO A 202 -27.58 -5.11 13.71
CA PRO A 202 -27.33 -4.02 12.78
C PRO A 202 -26.04 -4.26 11.98
N LEU A 203 -26.07 -3.88 10.70
CA LEU A 203 -24.91 -3.84 9.81
C LEU A 203 -24.73 -2.41 9.33
N HIS A 204 -23.71 -1.71 9.84
CA HIS A 204 -23.33 -0.38 9.40
C HIS A 204 -22.64 -0.48 8.03
N ILE A 205 -23.25 0.13 7.01
CA ILE A 205 -22.73 0.14 5.64
C ILE A 205 -22.43 1.58 5.25
N GLY A 206 -21.19 1.85 4.90
CA GLY A 206 -20.74 3.18 4.49
C GLY A 206 -19.30 3.15 4.00
N GLU A 207 -18.89 4.20 3.29
CA GLU A 207 -17.51 4.33 2.79
C GLU A 207 -16.48 4.36 3.94
N PRO A 208 -15.21 4.01 3.70
CA PRO A 208 -14.15 4.15 4.70
C PRO A 208 -14.04 5.59 5.22
N GLY A 209 -13.78 5.74 6.52
CA GLY A 209 -13.56 7.05 7.14
C GLY A 209 -14.82 7.85 7.50
N VAL A 210 -16.03 7.43 7.12
CA VAL A 210 -17.27 8.18 7.47
C VAL A 210 -17.63 8.13 8.96
N GLY A 211 -16.98 7.26 9.75
CA GLY A 211 -17.21 7.14 11.19
C GLY A 211 -18.21 6.05 11.59
N LYS A 212 -18.18 4.87 10.92
CA LYS A 212 -19.01 3.70 11.27
C LYS A 212 -18.79 3.26 12.73
N THR A 213 -17.53 3.12 13.12
CA THR A 213 -17.10 2.73 14.48
C THR A 213 -17.54 3.74 15.55
N ALA A 214 -17.62 5.03 15.20
CA ALA A 214 -18.03 6.08 16.13
C ALA A 214 -19.47 5.88 16.63
N ILE A 215 -20.36 5.29 15.82
CA ILE A 215 -21.74 4.97 16.21
C ILE A 215 -21.75 3.90 17.31
N THR A 216 -20.89 2.88 17.19
CA THR A 216 -20.73 1.86 18.24
C THR A 216 -20.20 2.46 19.53
N TYR A 217 -19.26 3.41 19.46
CA TYR A 217 -18.76 4.12 20.63
C TYR A 217 -19.83 5.00 21.29
N GLY A 218 -20.66 5.69 20.49
CA GLY A 218 -21.81 6.43 21.01
C GLY A 218 -22.83 5.53 21.70
N LEU A 219 -23.08 4.33 21.17
CA LEU A 219 -23.92 3.34 21.83
C LEU A 219 -23.33 2.87 23.17
N ALA A 220 -22.02 2.59 23.22
CA ALA A 220 -21.34 2.20 24.45
C ALA A 220 -21.46 3.28 25.54
N ALA A 221 -21.34 4.56 25.17
CA ALA A 221 -21.54 5.68 26.09
C ALA A 221 -22.97 5.70 26.65
N LEU A 222 -24.01 5.57 25.81
CA LEU A 222 -25.40 5.51 26.27
C LEU A 222 -25.69 4.30 27.16
N LEU A 223 -25.07 3.15 26.88
CA LEU A 223 -25.17 1.96 27.73
C LEU A 223 -24.59 2.21 29.12
N ASN A 224 -23.41 2.84 29.21
CA ASN A 224 -22.77 3.19 30.49
C ASN A 224 -23.60 4.20 31.29
N GLU A 225 -24.23 5.16 30.62
CA GLU A 225 -25.11 6.15 31.24
C GLU A 225 -26.49 5.58 31.63
N GLY A 226 -26.83 4.38 31.15
CA GLY A 226 -28.17 3.79 31.31
C GLY A 226 -29.25 4.44 30.45
N ASN A 227 -28.87 5.31 29.50
CA ASN A 227 -29.74 6.05 28.58
C ASN A 227 -30.15 5.20 27.36
N VAL A 228 -30.60 3.97 27.61
CA VAL A 228 -31.05 3.02 26.58
C VAL A 228 -32.40 2.39 26.95
N PRO A 229 -33.16 1.86 25.98
CA PRO A 229 -34.38 1.10 26.25
C PRO A 229 -34.14 -0.08 27.18
N GLU A 230 -35.15 -0.45 27.99
CA GLU A 230 -35.12 -1.60 28.92
C GLU A 230 -34.53 -2.90 28.32
N PRO A 231 -34.83 -3.30 27.06
CA PRO A 231 -34.25 -4.50 26.46
C PRO A 231 -32.72 -4.49 26.28
N LEU A 232 -32.08 -3.32 26.40
CA LEU A 232 -30.64 -3.11 26.24
C LEU A 232 -29.94 -2.71 27.54
N LYS A 233 -30.68 -2.41 28.61
CA LYS A 233 -30.06 -2.12 29.92
C LYS A 233 -29.24 -3.32 30.40
N GLY A 234 -28.03 -3.03 30.87
CA GLY A 234 -27.04 -4.02 31.30
C GLY A 234 -26.23 -4.67 30.17
N ALA A 235 -26.53 -4.37 28.89
CA ALA A 235 -25.76 -4.92 27.78
C ALA A 235 -24.35 -4.33 27.71
N ARG A 236 -23.37 -5.16 27.36
CA ARG A 236 -21.96 -4.78 27.14
C ARG A 236 -21.54 -5.08 25.71
N ILE A 237 -20.68 -4.23 25.16
CA ILE A 237 -20.15 -4.33 23.79
C ILE A 237 -18.69 -4.78 23.83
N TYR A 238 -18.39 -5.85 23.11
CA TYR A 238 -17.05 -6.43 22.96
C TYR A 238 -16.58 -6.27 21.51
N SER A 239 -15.40 -5.70 21.29
CA SER A 239 -14.81 -5.56 19.96
C SER A 239 -14.01 -6.80 19.60
N LEU A 240 -14.38 -7.50 18.53
CA LEU A 240 -13.64 -8.68 18.08
C LEU A 240 -12.54 -8.26 17.11
N ASP A 241 -11.27 -8.41 17.51
CA ASP A 241 -10.14 -8.17 16.62
C ASP A 241 -9.71 -9.46 15.91
N LEU A 242 -10.03 -9.57 14.61
CA LEU A 242 -9.67 -10.73 13.81
C LEU A 242 -8.16 -10.87 13.62
N GLY A 243 -7.42 -9.75 13.59
CA GLY A 243 -5.97 -9.75 13.43
C GLY A 243 -5.28 -10.40 14.62
N SER A 244 -5.65 -10.02 15.83
CA SER A 244 -5.14 -10.63 17.07
C SER A 244 -5.51 -12.11 17.20
N ILE A 245 -6.69 -12.52 16.72
CA ILE A 245 -7.10 -13.93 16.76
C ILE A 245 -6.27 -14.77 15.77
N LEU A 246 -5.95 -14.22 14.60
CA LEU A 246 -5.09 -14.86 13.60
C LEU A 246 -3.62 -14.93 14.05
N ALA A 247 -3.15 -13.95 14.81
CA ALA A 247 -1.79 -13.91 15.33
C ALA A 247 -1.49 -15.17 16.17
N GLY A 248 -0.40 -15.85 15.84
CA GLY A 248 0.01 -17.08 16.51
C GLY A 248 -0.78 -18.34 16.13
N THR A 249 -1.74 -18.28 15.19
CA THR A 249 -2.38 -19.48 14.63
C THR A 249 -1.59 -19.97 13.41
N LYS A 250 -1.16 -21.24 13.41
CA LYS A 250 -0.45 -21.84 12.26
C LYS A 250 -1.43 -22.54 11.31
N TYR A 251 -2.49 -23.11 11.86
CA TYR A 251 -3.50 -23.84 11.10
C TYR A 251 -4.86 -23.17 11.19
N ARG A 252 -5.67 -23.34 10.15
CA ARG A 252 -7.06 -22.88 10.12
C ARG A 252 -7.88 -23.42 11.28
N GLY A 253 -7.66 -24.68 11.67
CA GLY A 253 -8.36 -25.31 12.80
C GLY A 253 -8.15 -24.57 14.13
N ASP A 254 -6.95 -24.03 14.35
CA ASP A 254 -6.59 -23.32 15.58
C ASP A 254 -7.36 -22.00 15.68
N PHE A 255 -7.45 -21.27 14.56
CA PHE A 255 -8.26 -20.06 14.46
C PHE A 255 -9.74 -20.36 14.76
N GLU A 256 -10.31 -21.40 14.14
CA GLU A 256 -11.71 -21.75 14.34
C GLU A 256 -11.99 -22.18 15.79
N LYS A 257 -11.10 -22.98 16.40
CA LYS A 257 -11.17 -23.37 17.82
C LYS A 257 -11.09 -22.15 18.75
N ARG A 258 -10.14 -21.24 18.51
CA ARG A 258 -9.94 -20.02 19.31
C ARG A 258 -11.15 -19.09 19.21
N LEU A 259 -11.64 -18.83 18.00
CA LEU A 259 -12.84 -18.02 17.80
C LEU A 259 -14.05 -18.62 18.52
N LYS A 260 -14.23 -19.95 18.47
CA LYS A 260 -15.32 -20.63 19.18
C LYS A 260 -15.20 -20.47 20.70
N LYS A 261 -13.99 -20.59 21.27
CA LYS A 261 -13.71 -20.38 22.71
C LYS A 261 -14.10 -18.96 23.15
N ILE A 262 -13.69 -17.95 22.37
CA ILE A 262 -14.01 -16.54 22.62
C ILE A 262 -15.54 -16.32 22.60
N LEU A 263 -16.23 -16.81 21.56
CA LEU A 263 -17.68 -16.64 21.43
C LEU A 263 -18.45 -17.38 22.54
N SER A 264 -18.03 -18.58 22.94
CA SER A 264 -18.66 -19.31 24.04
C SER A 264 -18.50 -18.62 25.38
N ASN A 265 -17.35 -17.96 25.62
CA ASN A 265 -17.12 -17.22 26.85
C ASN A 265 -17.97 -15.95 26.90
N ILE A 266 -17.97 -15.16 25.82
CA ILE A 266 -18.82 -13.96 25.73
C ILE A 266 -20.31 -14.33 25.84
N ALA A 267 -20.73 -15.50 25.36
CA ALA A 267 -22.11 -15.95 25.48
C ALA A 267 -22.60 -16.14 26.94
N LYS A 268 -21.69 -16.24 27.93
CA LYS A 268 -22.03 -16.37 29.36
C LYS A 268 -22.41 -15.02 29.99
N GLU A 269 -22.02 -13.90 29.39
CA GLU A 269 -22.29 -12.55 29.88
C GLU A 269 -23.79 -12.18 29.78
N GLU A 270 -24.20 -11.16 30.53
CA GLU A 270 -25.58 -10.65 30.46
C GLU A 270 -25.76 -9.78 29.20
N LYS A 271 -26.58 -10.25 28.25
CA LYS A 271 -26.93 -9.55 26.99
C LYS A 271 -25.71 -9.05 26.20
N PRO A 272 -24.77 -9.94 25.80
CA PRO A 272 -23.56 -9.54 25.12
C PRO A 272 -23.84 -9.03 23.70
N ILE A 273 -23.14 -7.96 23.33
CA ILE A 273 -23.10 -7.41 21.97
C ILE A 273 -21.67 -7.54 21.45
N ILE A 274 -21.47 -8.16 20.30
CA ILE A 274 -20.16 -8.24 19.66
C ILE A 274 -20.11 -7.25 18.50
N TYR A 275 -19.12 -6.36 18.51
CA TYR A 275 -18.78 -5.49 17.40
C TYR A 275 -17.68 -6.14 16.56
N ILE A 276 -17.90 -6.18 15.24
CA ILE A 276 -16.93 -6.71 14.27
C ILE A 276 -16.73 -5.64 13.20
N ASP A 277 -15.56 -5.01 13.21
CA ASP A 277 -15.16 -4.17 12.09
C ASP A 277 -14.75 -5.04 10.90
N GLU A 278 -14.96 -4.54 9.68
CA GLU A 278 -14.71 -5.29 8.44
C GLU A 278 -15.29 -6.71 8.45
N ILE A 279 -16.56 -6.86 8.85
CA ILE A 279 -17.22 -8.17 9.04
C ILE A 279 -17.19 -9.06 7.79
N HIS A 280 -16.96 -8.49 6.60
CA HIS A 280 -16.80 -9.24 5.35
C HIS A 280 -15.56 -10.15 5.36
N ASN A 281 -14.53 -9.87 6.16
CA ASN A 281 -13.34 -10.71 6.33
C ASN A 281 -13.68 -12.10 6.86
N LEU A 282 -14.79 -12.24 7.60
CA LEU A 282 -15.28 -13.54 8.08
C LEU A 282 -16.03 -14.35 7.02
N LEU A 283 -16.38 -13.72 5.89
CA LEU A 283 -17.25 -14.28 4.86
C LEU A 283 -16.49 -14.78 3.64
N GLY A 284 -15.20 -15.10 3.83
CA GLY A 284 -14.23 -15.55 2.83
C GLY A 284 -14.81 -15.74 1.43
N ALA A 285 -14.44 -14.84 0.52
CA ALA A 285 -14.89 -14.83 -0.87
C ALA A 285 -14.83 -16.26 -1.44
N GLY A 286 -15.99 -16.81 -1.78
CA GLY A 286 -16.04 -18.06 -2.50
C GLY A 286 -15.20 -17.97 -3.78
N ALA A 287 -14.23 -18.88 -3.88
CA ALA A 287 -13.45 -19.28 -5.05
C ALA A 287 -12.18 -18.48 -5.41
N THR A 288 -11.09 -19.27 -5.55
CA THR A 288 -9.84 -19.11 -6.34
C THR A 288 -8.56 -18.51 -5.72
N GLY A 289 -8.41 -18.45 -4.40
CA GLY A 289 -7.10 -18.17 -3.77
C GLY A 289 -6.92 -18.88 -2.43
N GLU A 290 -5.72 -19.38 -2.15
CA GLU A 290 -5.33 -20.19 -0.97
C GLU A 290 -5.45 -19.49 0.41
N GLY A 291 -6.21 -18.39 0.56
CA GLY A 291 -6.06 -17.50 1.72
C GLY A 291 -7.30 -16.93 2.41
N SER A 292 -8.55 -17.22 1.99
CA SER A 292 -9.73 -16.63 2.66
C SER A 292 -10.39 -17.58 3.66
N PHE A 293 -10.51 -17.14 4.92
CA PHE A 293 -11.14 -17.89 6.01
C PHE A 293 -12.68 -17.76 5.92
N ASP A 294 -13.39 -18.86 5.69
CA ASP A 294 -14.86 -18.88 5.77
C ASP A 294 -15.31 -19.21 7.20
N ALA A 295 -15.24 -18.20 8.06
CA ALA A 295 -15.65 -18.25 9.46
C ALA A 295 -17.17 -18.03 9.63
N ALA A 296 -17.92 -17.79 8.54
CA ALA A 296 -19.36 -17.55 8.57
C ALA A 296 -20.12 -18.73 9.20
N ASN A 297 -19.62 -19.96 9.03
CA ASN A 297 -20.24 -21.16 9.59
C ASN A 297 -20.18 -21.20 11.12
N ILE A 298 -19.14 -20.60 11.72
CA ILE A 298 -18.96 -20.54 13.18
C ILE A 298 -19.95 -19.57 13.81
N LEU A 299 -20.30 -18.48 13.11
CA LEU A 299 -21.25 -17.48 13.62
C LEU A 299 -22.71 -17.93 13.53
N LYS A 300 -23.06 -18.84 12.60
CA LYS A 300 -24.45 -19.25 12.34
C LYS A 300 -25.21 -19.75 13.58
N PRO A 301 -24.64 -20.62 14.44
CA PRO A 301 -25.30 -21.06 15.67
C PRO A 301 -25.64 -19.89 16.60
N TYR A 302 -24.67 -19.03 16.89
CA TYR A 302 -24.85 -17.88 17.79
C TYR A 302 -25.89 -16.87 17.25
N LEU A 303 -25.90 -16.64 15.93
CA LEU A 303 -26.90 -15.81 15.24
C LEU A 303 -28.30 -16.44 15.20
N ALA A 304 -28.40 -17.77 15.27
CA ALA A 304 -29.68 -18.48 15.25
C ALA A 304 -30.29 -18.60 16.66
N GLU A 305 -29.47 -18.85 17.67
CA GLU A 305 -29.89 -18.93 19.07
C GLU A 305 -30.26 -17.57 19.65
N GLY A 306 -29.67 -16.49 19.12
CA GLY A 306 -29.95 -15.12 19.56
C GLY A 306 -29.41 -14.78 20.96
N ARG A 307 -28.55 -15.64 21.52
CA ARG A 307 -27.85 -15.40 22.79
C ARG A 307 -26.87 -14.22 22.71
N ILE A 308 -26.26 -14.03 21.53
CA ILE A 308 -25.34 -12.93 21.24
C ILE A 308 -25.96 -12.04 20.17
N ARG A 309 -25.90 -10.72 20.37
CA ARG A 309 -26.23 -9.73 19.33
C ARG A 309 -24.94 -9.25 18.66
N PHE A 310 -25.01 -8.91 17.38
CA PHE A 310 -23.85 -8.48 16.60
C PHE A 310 -24.08 -7.10 15.99
N ILE A 311 -23.05 -6.27 16.03
CA ILE A 311 -22.94 -5.04 15.25
C ILE A 311 -21.80 -5.25 14.26
N GLY A 312 -22.11 -5.31 12.97
CA GLY A 312 -21.10 -5.41 11.91
C GLY A 312 -20.85 -4.06 11.26
N ALA A 313 -19.62 -3.78 10.85
CA ALA A 313 -19.30 -2.67 9.95
C ALA A 313 -18.66 -3.19 8.65
N THR A 314 -19.04 -2.60 7.51
CA THR A 314 -18.47 -2.97 6.20
C THR A 314 -18.62 -1.81 5.20
N THR A 315 -17.98 -1.88 4.05
CA THR A 315 -18.19 -0.93 2.94
C THR A 315 -19.32 -1.37 2.02
N PHE A 316 -19.83 -0.46 1.18
CA PHE A 316 -20.83 -0.82 0.17
C PHE A 316 -20.32 -1.84 -0.84
N GLU A 317 -19.04 -1.73 -1.20
CA GLU A 317 -18.40 -2.61 -2.18
C GLU A 317 -18.29 -4.04 -1.64
N GLU A 318 -17.77 -4.19 -0.41
CA GLU A 318 -17.62 -5.49 0.25
C GLU A 318 -18.97 -6.13 0.58
N TYR A 319 -19.97 -5.31 0.96
CA TYR A 319 -21.33 -5.79 1.16
C TYR A 319 -21.88 -6.48 -0.10
N LYS A 320 -21.76 -5.83 -1.27
CA LYS A 320 -22.22 -6.41 -2.55
C LYS A 320 -21.39 -7.62 -2.97
N LYS A 321 -20.07 -7.55 -2.79
CA LYS A 321 -19.14 -8.62 -3.20
C LYS A 321 -19.30 -9.91 -2.38
N HIS A 322 -19.45 -9.80 -1.06
CA HIS A 322 -19.38 -10.92 -0.13
C HIS A 322 -20.68 -11.13 0.66
N PHE A 323 -21.21 -10.09 1.30
CA PHE A 323 -22.30 -10.23 2.27
C PHE A 323 -23.65 -10.55 1.61
N GLU A 324 -23.99 -9.88 0.51
CA GLU A 324 -25.27 -10.03 -0.22
C GLU A 324 -25.46 -11.45 -0.78
N LYS A 325 -24.36 -12.12 -1.13
CA LYS A 325 -24.38 -13.50 -1.64
C LYS A 325 -24.74 -14.53 -0.56
N SER A 326 -24.51 -14.20 0.73
CA SER A 326 -24.77 -15.10 1.84
C SER A 326 -26.22 -14.99 2.35
N LYS A 327 -27.12 -15.78 1.75
CA LYS A 327 -28.55 -15.81 2.11
C LYS A 327 -28.82 -16.05 3.60
N SER A 328 -27.96 -16.79 4.31
CA SER A 328 -28.12 -17.07 5.74
C SER A 328 -27.88 -15.84 6.62
N LEU A 329 -26.90 -14.99 6.28
CA LEU A 329 -26.52 -13.83 7.09
C LEU A 329 -27.40 -12.62 6.80
N VAL A 330 -27.76 -12.40 5.54
CA VAL A 330 -28.73 -11.35 5.14
C VAL A 330 -30.08 -11.51 5.88
N ARG A 331 -30.42 -12.73 6.30
CA ARG A 331 -31.63 -13.01 7.09
C ARG A 331 -31.49 -12.69 8.58
N ARG A 332 -30.28 -12.40 9.08
CA ARG A 332 -29.98 -12.13 10.50
C ARG A 332 -29.55 -10.70 10.74
N PHE A 333 -29.00 -10.04 9.71
CA PHE A 333 -28.58 -8.65 9.77
C PHE A 333 -29.60 -7.69 9.15
N GLN A 334 -29.59 -6.44 9.60
CA GLN A 334 -30.36 -5.34 9.06
C GLN A 334 -29.43 -4.17 8.74
N ASN A 335 -29.47 -3.69 7.50
CA ASN A 335 -28.60 -2.62 7.04
C ASN A 335 -28.96 -1.28 7.68
N VAL A 336 -27.94 -0.53 8.08
CA VAL A 336 -27.97 0.87 8.52
C VAL A 336 -26.98 1.61 7.65
N GLU A 337 -27.49 2.48 6.78
CA GLU A 337 -26.67 3.23 5.83
C GLU A 337 -26.02 4.44 6.52
N ILE A 338 -24.70 4.51 6.52
CA ILE A 338 -23.92 5.58 7.14
C ILE A 338 -23.37 6.46 6.02
N LYS A 339 -23.96 7.64 5.86
CA LYS A 339 -23.59 8.59 4.80
C LYS A 339 -22.41 9.44 5.20
N GLU A 340 -21.69 9.96 4.20
CA GLU A 340 -20.71 11.02 4.41
C GLU A 340 -21.41 12.24 5.03
N PRO A 341 -20.89 12.79 6.15
CA PRO A 341 -21.48 13.96 6.80
C PRO A 341 -21.28 15.21 5.95
N GLY A 342 -22.20 16.15 6.08
CA GLY A 342 -22.07 17.45 5.43
C GLY A 342 -20.92 18.28 5.99
N ILE A 343 -20.54 19.36 5.29
CA ILE A 343 -19.50 20.30 5.74
C ILE A 343 -19.81 20.83 7.14
N GLU A 344 -21.04 21.29 7.39
CA GLU A 344 -21.44 21.85 8.69
C GLU A 344 -21.42 20.83 9.83
N GLU A 345 -21.82 19.59 9.56
CA GLU A 345 -21.77 18.51 10.54
C GLU A 345 -20.31 18.13 10.86
N THR A 346 -19.46 18.09 9.83
CA THR A 346 -18.03 17.81 9.99
C THR A 346 -17.33 18.89 10.81
N ILE A 347 -17.70 20.17 10.64
CA ILE A 347 -17.17 21.26 11.48
C ILE A 347 -17.52 21.03 12.95
N LYS A 348 -18.76 20.61 13.25
CA LYS A 348 -19.16 20.28 14.63
C LYS A 348 -18.36 19.10 15.18
N ILE A 349 -18.13 18.07 14.36
CA ILE A 349 -17.28 16.92 14.74
C ILE A 349 -15.87 17.40 15.11
N LEU A 350 -15.23 18.21 14.27
CA LEU A 350 -13.89 18.73 14.53
C LEU A 350 -13.84 19.63 15.79
N GLU A 351 -14.84 20.47 16.02
CA GLU A 351 -14.92 21.31 17.23
C GLU A 351 -15.08 20.46 18.51
N GLY A 352 -15.82 19.36 18.48
CA GLY A 352 -15.89 18.45 19.63
C GLY A 352 -14.59 17.67 19.88
N LEU A 353 -13.84 17.35 18.82
CA LEU A 353 -12.54 16.69 18.92
C LEU A 353 -11.39 17.64 19.29
N ARG A 354 -11.59 18.95 19.09
CA ARG A 354 -10.57 20.01 19.25
C ARG A 354 -9.77 19.88 20.54
N LYS A 355 -10.43 19.78 21.69
CA LYS A 355 -9.75 19.76 23.00
C LYS A 355 -8.80 18.57 23.14
N LYS A 356 -9.15 17.42 22.56
CA LYS A 356 -8.35 16.19 22.63
C LYS A 356 -7.08 16.34 21.79
N TYR A 357 -7.20 16.84 20.55
CA TYR A 357 -6.05 17.10 19.68
C TYR A 357 -5.16 18.24 20.19
N GLU A 358 -5.73 19.34 20.69
CA GLU A 358 -4.96 20.44 21.31
C GLU A 358 -4.12 19.93 22.50
N LYS A 359 -4.70 19.09 23.36
CA LYS A 359 -3.98 18.48 24.49
C LYS A 359 -2.90 17.50 24.04
N PHE A 360 -3.20 16.65 23.07
CA PHE A 360 -2.27 15.61 22.59
C PHE A 360 -1.02 16.20 21.90
N HIS A 361 -1.22 17.24 21.08
CA HIS A 361 -0.13 17.90 20.36
C HIS A 361 0.51 19.06 21.12
N GLY A 362 -0.16 19.60 22.14
CA GLY A 362 0.30 20.80 22.84
C GLY A 362 0.15 22.07 22.00
N VAL A 363 -0.86 22.13 21.13
CA VAL A 363 -1.11 23.23 20.20
C VAL A 363 -2.47 23.86 20.44
N THR A 364 -2.71 25.04 19.87
CA THR A 364 -4.04 25.68 19.83
C THR A 364 -4.43 25.95 18.39
N TYR A 365 -5.60 25.47 17.97
CA TYR A 365 -6.11 25.76 16.63
C TYR A 365 -6.70 27.19 16.60
N GLY A 366 -6.28 27.98 15.61
CA GLY A 366 -6.76 29.35 15.43
C GLY A 366 -8.26 29.42 15.13
N LYS A 367 -8.86 30.60 15.28
CA LYS A 367 -10.28 30.83 14.99
C LYS A 367 -10.57 30.54 13.51
N GLY A 368 -11.56 29.69 13.24
CA GLY A 368 -11.98 29.33 11.87
C GLY A 368 -10.99 28.42 11.12
N VAL A 369 -9.95 27.91 11.78
CA VAL A 369 -8.98 26.98 11.15
C VAL A 369 -9.61 25.62 10.90
N LEU A 370 -10.42 25.10 11.85
CA LEU A 370 -11.13 23.83 11.67
C LEU A 370 -12.11 23.91 10.50
N GLU A 371 -12.92 24.97 10.42
CA GLU A 371 -13.79 25.21 9.27
C GLU A 371 -13.02 25.27 7.95
N TYR A 372 -11.89 25.98 7.95
CA TYR A 372 -11.03 26.07 6.77
C TYR A 372 -10.49 24.68 6.37
N ALA A 373 -10.03 23.88 7.32
CA ALA A 373 -9.54 22.52 7.08
C ALA A 373 -10.62 21.61 6.47
N VAL A 374 -11.88 21.68 6.94
CA VAL A 374 -13.00 20.94 6.34
C VAL A 374 -13.22 21.37 4.88
N ARG A 375 -13.31 22.68 4.63
CA ARG A 375 -13.56 23.19 3.27
C ARG A 375 -12.43 22.86 2.30
N MET A 376 -11.18 22.99 2.76
CA MET A 376 -10.00 22.72 1.93
C MET A 376 -9.82 21.21 1.67
N SER A 377 -9.98 20.36 2.69
CA SER A 377 -9.96 18.90 2.49
C SER A 377 -11.08 18.43 1.55
N GLN A 378 -12.28 19.02 1.63
CA GLN A 378 -13.36 18.69 0.68
C GLN A 378 -13.04 19.11 -0.76
N ARG A 379 -12.33 20.22 -0.95
CA ARG A 379 -11.97 20.72 -2.29
C ARG A 379 -10.82 19.95 -2.92
N TYR A 380 -9.79 19.61 -2.15
CA TYR A 380 -8.51 19.11 -2.66
C TYR A 380 -8.26 17.62 -2.39
N ILE A 381 -8.89 17.00 -1.38
CA ILE A 381 -8.78 15.56 -1.08
C ILE A 381 -10.08 14.86 -1.48
N ASN A 382 -10.16 14.42 -2.73
CA ASN A 382 -11.38 13.83 -3.31
C ASN A 382 -11.47 12.31 -3.17
N GLU A 383 -10.35 11.63 -2.90
CA GLU A 383 -10.28 10.16 -2.79
C GLU A 383 -10.76 9.64 -1.42
N ARG A 384 -10.90 10.55 -0.45
CA ARG A 384 -11.34 10.23 0.91
C ARG A 384 -12.62 10.98 1.25
N PHE A 385 -13.35 10.44 2.20
CA PHE A 385 -14.63 10.98 2.64
C PHE A 385 -14.46 11.78 3.94
N LEU A 386 -15.35 12.75 4.16
CA LEU A 386 -15.50 13.38 5.46
C LEU A 386 -16.05 12.35 6.49
N PRO A 387 -15.74 12.51 7.78
CA PRO A 387 -14.87 13.54 8.37
C PRO A 387 -13.36 13.16 8.38
N ASP A 388 -13.01 11.93 8.04
CA ASP A 388 -11.64 11.37 8.13
C ASP A 388 -10.56 12.28 7.56
N LYS A 389 -10.68 12.68 6.28
CA LYS A 389 -9.71 13.56 5.62
C LYS A 389 -9.49 14.92 6.29
N ALA A 390 -10.52 15.43 6.98
CA ALA A 390 -10.41 16.71 7.69
C ALA A 390 -9.76 16.51 9.07
N ILE A 391 -10.02 15.38 9.73
CA ILE A 391 -9.38 14.98 10.98
C ILE A 391 -7.88 14.75 10.75
N ASP A 392 -7.53 13.97 9.73
CA ASP A 392 -6.14 13.69 9.32
C ASP A 392 -5.37 15.00 9.06
N LEU A 393 -5.98 15.93 8.31
CA LEU A 393 -5.36 17.23 8.00
C LEU A 393 -5.07 18.08 9.24
N ILE A 394 -5.97 18.11 10.24
CA ILE A 394 -5.71 18.86 11.48
C ILE A 394 -4.72 18.13 12.39
N ASP A 395 -4.70 16.80 12.36
CA ASP A 395 -3.79 15.96 13.14
C ASP A 395 -2.35 16.13 12.65
N GLU A 396 -2.14 16.01 11.33
CA GLU A 396 -0.85 16.28 10.70
C GLU A 396 -0.36 17.71 10.95
N ALA A 397 -1.25 18.72 10.87
CA ALA A 397 -0.88 20.10 11.17
C ALA A 397 -0.50 20.30 12.64
N GLY A 398 -1.18 19.60 13.57
CA GLY A 398 -0.82 19.58 14.98
C GLY A 398 0.55 18.95 15.22
N ALA A 399 0.79 17.77 14.63
CA ALA A 399 2.05 17.06 14.69
C ALA A 399 3.21 17.87 14.08
N TYR A 400 2.98 18.51 12.93
CA TYR A 400 3.98 19.36 12.28
C TYR A 400 4.39 20.52 13.18
N ARG A 401 3.43 21.20 13.81
CA ARG A 401 3.71 22.31 14.74
C ARG A 401 4.44 21.83 16.00
N LYS A 402 4.19 20.61 16.46
CA LYS A 402 4.90 20.00 17.58
C LYS A 402 6.38 19.74 17.26
N ILE A 403 6.67 19.30 16.03
CA ILE A 403 8.04 19.05 15.54
C ILE A 403 8.75 20.37 15.16
N HIS A 404 8.00 21.35 14.67
CA HIS A 404 8.49 22.67 14.24
C HIS A 404 7.86 23.80 15.08
N PRO A 405 8.27 23.95 16.35
CA PRO A 405 7.73 24.95 17.23
C PRO A 405 8.09 26.37 16.76
N LEU A 406 7.17 27.30 16.96
CA LEU A 406 7.41 28.73 16.79
C LEU A 406 8.27 29.25 17.95
N GLU A 407 8.97 30.38 17.73
CA GLU A 407 9.76 31.08 18.76
C GLU A 407 8.93 31.65 19.94
N GLN A 408 7.62 31.40 19.97
CA GLN A 408 6.70 31.80 21.03
C GLN A 408 6.27 30.61 21.89
N LYS A 409 5.92 30.87 23.16
CA LYS A 409 5.49 29.81 24.09
C LYS A 409 4.21 29.08 23.65
N LYS A 410 3.25 29.79 23.06
CA LYS A 410 1.97 29.22 22.63
C LYS A 410 2.07 28.74 21.19
N GLN A 411 2.02 27.44 20.98
CA GLN A 411 2.07 26.85 19.66
C GLN A 411 0.68 26.93 19.01
N THR A 412 0.59 27.61 17.87
CA THR A 412 -0.68 27.82 17.16
C THR A 412 -0.65 27.22 15.77
N VAL A 413 -1.78 26.61 15.38
CA VAL A 413 -2.02 26.14 14.01
C VAL A 413 -2.90 27.16 13.30
N GLY A 414 -2.38 27.77 12.23
CA GLY A 414 -3.05 28.75 11.37
C GLY A 414 -3.48 28.14 10.03
N LYS A 415 -4.13 28.94 9.18
CA LYS A 415 -4.59 28.50 7.85
C LYS A 415 -3.41 28.24 6.91
N GLU A 416 -2.34 29.01 7.06
CA GLU A 416 -1.11 28.90 6.27
C GLU A 416 -0.45 27.53 6.46
N LEU A 417 -0.45 27.03 7.70
CA LEU A 417 0.08 25.70 8.01
C LEU A 417 -0.82 24.59 7.44
N ILE A 418 -2.14 24.75 7.49
CA ILE A 418 -3.07 23.81 6.84
C ILE A 418 -2.75 23.71 5.34
N ASN A 419 -2.51 24.84 4.68
CA ASN A 419 -2.13 24.87 3.27
C ASN A 419 -0.78 24.21 2.98
N GLU A 420 0.21 24.40 3.85
CA GLU A 420 1.51 23.75 3.73
C GLU A 420 1.38 22.22 3.82
N VAL A 421 0.62 21.72 4.80
CA VAL A 421 0.36 20.29 4.98
C VAL A 421 -0.44 19.75 3.79
N LEU A 422 -1.50 20.45 3.39
CA LEU A 422 -2.33 20.03 2.26
C LEU A 422 -1.55 20.01 0.95
N THR A 423 -0.60 20.94 0.76
CA THR A 423 0.31 20.94 -0.39
C THR A 423 1.20 19.70 -0.40
N LYS A 424 1.67 19.24 0.77
CA LYS A 424 2.46 18.01 0.90
C LYS A 424 1.62 16.76 0.63
N ILE A 425 0.39 16.70 1.17
CA ILE A 425 -0.54 15.58 0.96
C ILE A 425 -0.98 15.49 -0.50
N CYS A 426 -1.51 16.58 -1.04
CA CYS A 426 -2.09 16.61 -2.39
C CYS A 426 -1.05 16.76 -3.49
N ARG A 427 0.20 17.13 -3.18
CA ARG A 427 1.25 17.47 -4.18
C ARG A 427 0.82 18.58 -5.15
N VAL A 428 -0.13 19.41 -4.73
CA VAL A 428 -0.61 20.59 -5.47
C VAL A 428 -0.34 21.81 -4.60
N PRO A 429 0.30 22.87 -5.13
CA PRO A 429 0.48 24.13 -4.40
C PRO A 429 -0.87 24.75 -4.05
N ILE A 430 -1.16 24.95 -2.76
CA ILE A 430 -2.41 25.55 -2.27
C ILE A 430 -2.09 26.89 -1.60
N GLU A 431 -2.38 27.98 -2.30
CA GLU A 431 -2.63 29.36 -1.84
C GLU A 431 -1.58 30.07 -0.94
N ALA A 432 -0.42 29.49 -0.62
CA ALA A 432 0.68 30.23 0.06
C ALA A 432 1.62 30.98 -0.91
N ALA A 433 1.39 30.87 -2.22
CA ALA A 433 2.32 31.31 -3.27
C ALA A 433 1.70 32.26 -4.32
N GLU A 434 0.58 32.95 -4.05
CA GLU A 434 -0.05 33.82 -5.07
C GLU A 434 0.93 34.87 -5.62
N THR A 435 1.74 35.50 -4.77
CA THR A 435 2.68 36.54 -5.22
C THR A 435 3.83 36.00 -6.08
N ASP A 436 4.42 34.86 -5.71
CA ASP A 436 5.51 34.24 -6.47
C ASP A 436 5.00 33.49 -7.73
N GLU A 437 3.84 32.84 -7.67
CA GLU A 437 3.20 32.22 -8.84
C GLU A 437 2.81 33.27 -9.88
N LEU A 438 2.26 34.42 -9.46
CA LEU A 438 1.90 35.50 -10.39
C LEU A 438 3.14 36.10 -11.07
N ALA A 439 4.23 36.30 -10.32
CA ALA A 439 5.50 36.75 -10.90
C ALA A 439 6.08 35.70 -11.87
N GLY A 440 5.99 34.42 -11.51
CA GLY A 440 6.35 33.28 -12.35
C GLY A 440 5.54 33.20 -13.64
N LEU A 441 4.22 33.39 -13.57
CA LEU A 441 3.30 33.41 -14.70
C LEU A 441 3.51 34.62 -15.63
N ALA A 442 3.82 35.80 -15.06
CA ALA A 442 4.08 37.01 -15.82
C ALA A 442 5.30 36.85 -16.74
N THR A 443 6.32 36.14 -16.27
CA THR A 443 7.57 35.93 -17.01
C THR A 443 7.65 34.60 -17.76
N LEU A 444 6.62 33.73 -17.65
CA LEU A 444 6.58 32.40 -18.26
C LEU A 444 6.81 32.42 -19.77
N GLU A 445 6.17 33.34 -20.50
CA GLU A 445 6.32 33.48 -21.95
C GLU A 445 7.77 33.70 -22.37
N ASN A 446 8.45 34.65 -21.72
CA ASN A 446 9.85 34.97 -21.99
C ASN A 446 10.77 33.79 -21.67
N ARG A 447 10.53 33.07 -20.57
CA ARG A 447 11.32 31.89 -20.20
C ARG A 447 11.13 30.75 -21.20
N MET A 448 9.91 30.54 -21.70
CA MET A 448 9.64 29.54 -22.74
C MET A 448 10.29 29.92 -24.08
N LEU A 449 10.16 31.17 -24.53
CA LEU A 449 10.78 31.69 -25.76
C LEU A 449 12.32 31.60 -25.73
N SER A 450 12.94 31.69 -24.55
CA SER A 450 14.39 31.53 -24.42
C SER A 450 14.89 30.10 -24.67
N GLN A 451 14.01 29.10 -24.52
CA GLN A 451 14.34 27.68 -24.61
C GLN A 451 13.83 27.01 -25.90
N VAL A 452 12.76 27.55 -26.49
CA VAL A 452 12.11 27.00 -27.70
C VAL A 452 12.09 28.06 -28.78
N TYR A 453 12.65 27.74 -29.94
CA TYR A 453 12.83 28.67 -31.05
C TYR A 453 11.80 28.43 -32.17
N GLY A 454 11.37 29.52 -32.84
CA GLY A 454 10.57 29.45 -34.06
C GLY A 454 9.09 29.10 -33.88
N GLN A 455 8.61 29.08 -32.63
CA GLN A 455 7.23 28.68 -32.27
C GLN A 455 6.54 29.72 -31.38
N ASP A 456 6.84 30.99 -31.60
CA ASP A 456 6.47 32.10 -30.72
C ASP A 456 4.95 32.24 -30.56
N GLU A 457 4.20 32.16 -31.67
CA GLU A 457 2.74 32.18 -31.66
C GLU A 457 2.13 30.99 -30.91
N ALA A 458 2.74 29.80 -31.02
CA ALA A 458 2.29 28.62 -30.30
C ALA A 458 2.51 28.79 -28.79
N ILE A 459 3.69 29.28 -28.39
CA ILE A 459 4.04 29.56 -26.99
C ILE A 459 3.07 30.58 -26.41
N LYS A 460 2.81 31.68 -27.11
CA LYS A 460 1.87 32.71 -26.65
C LYS A 460 0.46 32.17 -26.43
N GLN A 461 -0.03 31.32 -27.34
CA GLN A 461 -1.34 30.66 -27.19
C GLN A 461 -1.38 29.74 -25.96
N ILE A 462 -0.35 28.91 -25.77
CA ILE A 462 -0.25 27.99 -24.63
C ILE A 462 -0.19 28.77 -23.31
N VAL A 463 0.67 29.78 -23.24
CA VAL A 463 0.82 30.62 -22.04
C VAL A 463 -0.49 31.34 -21.71
N ASN A 464 -1.21 31.84 -22.72
CA ASN A 464 -2.52 32.45 -22.50
C ASN A 464 -3.53 31.43 -21.96
N ALA A 465 -3.60 30.22 -22.51
CA ALA A 465 -4.49 29.17 -21.99
C ALA A 465 -4.19 28.85 -20.51
N VAL A 466 -2.90 28.75 -20.14
CA VAL A 466 -2.49 28.54 -18.75
C VAL A 466 -2.84 29.74 -17.86
N LYS A 467 -2.65 30.98 -18.34
CA LYS A 467 -3.04 32.20 -17.61
C LYS A 467 -4.55 32.27 -17.37
N PHE A 468 -5.38 31.95 -18.38
CA PHE A 468 -6.84 31.90 -18.22
C PHE A 468 -7.26 30.91 -17.14
N SER A 469 -6.62 29.74 -17.14
CA SER A 469 -6.84 28.70 -16.14
C SER A 469 -6.50 29.15 -14.73
N LYS A 470 -5.29 29.68 -14.54
CA LYS A 470 -4.80 30.15 -13.25
C LYS A 470 -5.54 31.39 -12.74
N ALA A 471 -6.14 32.19 -13.62
CA ALA A 471 -7.02 33.30 -13.25
C ALA A 471 -8.42 32.86 -12.80
N GLY A 472 -8.71 31.54 -12.73
CA GLY A 472 -10.01 31.02 -12.34
C GLY A 472 -11.12 31.28 -13.34
N MET A 473 -10.77 31.56 -14.61
CA MET A 473 -11.75 31.81 -15.69
C MET A 473 -12.23 30.52 -16.38
N ILE A 474 -12.00 29.36 -15.76
CA ILE A 474 -12.41 28.04 -16.26
C ILE A 474 -13.39 27.44 -15.25
N GLU A 475 -14.38 26.71 -15.78
CA GLU A 475 -15.33 25.94 -14.96
C GLU A 475 -14.59 24.93 -14.07
N GLU A 476 -14.96 24.85 -12.79
CA GLU A 476 -14.29 23.97 -11.81
C GLU A 476 -14.36 22.47 -12.17
N THR A 477 -15.25 22.07 -13.07
CA THR A 477 -15.42 20.69 -13.52
C THR A 477 -14.54 20.32 -14.72
N LYS A 478 -13.67 21.22 -15.19
CA LYS A 478 -12.83 21.00 -16.37
C LYS A 478 -11.34 20.97 -16.00
N PRO A 479 -10.50 20.28 -16.80
CA PRO A 479 -9.06 20.35 -16.65
C PRO A 479 -8.53 21.77 -16.83
N LEU A 480 -7.30 22.05 -16.35
CA LEU A 480 -6.71 23.37 -16.45
C LEU A 480 -6.62 23.86 -17.90
N ALA A 481 -6.26 22.97 -18.83
CA ALA A 481 -6.36 23.21 -20.26
C ALA A 481 -6.32 21.90 -21.01
N SER A 482 -7.03 21.83 -22.14
CA SER A 482 -7.01 20.71 -23.09
C SER A 482 -6.56 21.22 -24.45
N LEU A 483 -5.31 20.95 -24.80
CA LEU A 483 -4.63 21.55 -25.95
C LEU A 483 -4.31 20.47 -26.99
N LEU A 484 -4.57 20.75 -28.27
CA LEU A 484 -4.15 19.91 -29.39
C LEU A 484 -3.04 20.60 -30.19
N PHE A 485 -1.83 20.05 -30.17
CA PHE A 485 -0.66 20.53 -30.88
C PHE A 485 -0.58 19.88 -32.26
N VAL A 486 -0.76 20.68 -33.31
CA VAL A 486 -0.80 20.20 -34.70
C VAL A 486 0.38 20.74 -35.47
N GLY A 487 1.12 19.87 -36.16
CA GLY A 487 2.21 20.29 -37.05
C GLY A 487 3.11 19.14 -37.49
N PRO A 488 4.16 19.39 -38.28
CA PRO A 488 5.11 18.36 -38.69
C PRO A 488 5.84 17.68 -37.53
N THR A 489 6.48 16.55 -37.82
CA THR A 489 7.38 15.86 -36.90
C THR A 489 8.63 16.71 -36.63
N GLY A 490 9.15 16.67 -35.40
CA GLY A 490 10.44 17.31 -35.09
C GLY A 490 10.44 18.84 -35.02
N VAL A 491 9.28 19.49 -34.96
CA VAL A 491 9.15 20.97 -34.83
C VAL A 491 9.12 21.49 -33.38
N GLY A 492 9.12 20.59 -32.39
CA GLY A 492 9.21 20.96 -30.96
C GLY A 492 7.93 20.78 -30.14
N LYS A 493 6.88 20.12 -30.66
CA LYS A 493 5.61 19.86 -29.92
C LYS A 493 5.84 19.26 -28.52
N THR A 494 6.56 18.13 -28.46
CA THR A 494 6.92 17.43 -27.21
C THR A 494 7.87 18.26 -26.33
N GLU A 495 8.75 19.05 -26.94
CA GLU A 495 9.71 19.89 -26.20
C GLU A 495 9.03 21.07 -25.50
N ILE A 496 8.00 21.66 -26.12
CA ILE A 496 7.18 22.69 -25.47
C ILE A 496 6.46 22.11 -24.25
N ALA A 497 5.86 20.93 -24.35
CA ALA A 497 5.19 20.29 -23.22
C ALA A 497 6.16 20.03 -22.05
N ARG A 498 7.38 19.54 -22.35
CA ARG A 498 8.44 19.33 -21.36
C ARG A 498 8.89 20.65 -20.72
N THR A 499 9.10 21.68 -21.54
CA THR A 499 9.52 22.99 -21.07
C THR A 499 8.44 23.62 -20.19
N LEU A 500 7.17 23.51 -20.58
CA LEU A 500 6.04 24.01 -19.78
C LEU A 500 6.01 23.36 -18.40
N ALA A 501 6.10 22.02 -18.33
CA ALA A 501 6.12 21.29 -17.06
C ALA A 501 7.27 21.75 -16.15
N LYS A 502 8.48 21.89 -16.72
CA LYS A 502 9.67 22.37 -16.02
C LYS A 502 9.52 23.81 -15.50
N GLU A 503 9.01 24.72 -16.33
CA GLU A 503 8.84 26.14 -15.99
C GLU A 503 7.73 26.39 -14.98
N LEU A 504 6.73 25.50 -14.92
CA LEU A 504 5.69 25.50 -13.89
C LEU A 504 6.07 24.72 -12.63
N GLY A 505 7.17 23.95 -12.66
CA GLY A 505 7.61 23.11 -11.55
C GLY A 505 6.68 21.92 -11.28
N ILE A 506 6.01 21.38 -12.30
CA ILE A 506 5.05 20.29 -12.19
C ILE A 506 5.51 19.04 -12.94
N SER A 507 4.98 17.87 -12.58
CA SER A 507 5.35 16.59 -13.21
C SER A 507 4.92 16.54 -14.68
N LEU A 508 5.73 15.88 -15.52
CA LEU A 508 5.36 15.54 -16.90
C LEU A 508 4.98 14.05 -16.96
N VAL A 509 3.70 13.76 -17.18
CA VAL A 509 3.19 12.41 -17.44
C VAL A 509 3.08 12.23 -18.95
N ARG A 510 3.70 11.21 -19.52
CA ARG A 510 3.73 11.00 -20.98
C ARG A 510 3.27 9.61 -21.37
N PHE A 511 2.38 9.56 -22.35
CA PHE A 511 1.95 8.32 -23.01
C PHE A 511 2.13 8.46 -24.53
N ASP A 512 2.69 7.43 -25.17
CA ASP A 512 2.78 7.32 -26.63
C ASP A 512 1.53 6.60 -27.15
N MET A 513 0.70 7.30 -27.91
CA MET A 513 -0.58 6.75 -28.37
C MET A 513 -0.43 5.68 -29.44
N SER A 514 0.75 5.53 -30.03
CA SER A 514 1.06 4.42 -30.94
C SER A 514 1.04 3.06 -30.21
N GLU A 515 1.32 3.03 -28.90
CA GLU A 515 1.22 1.81 -28.09
C GLU A 515 -0.23 1.39 -27.81
N TYR A 516 -1.18 2.32 -28.03
CA TYR A 516 -2.61 2.16 -27.72
C TYR A 516 -3.48 2.12 -28.99
N GLU A 517 -2.91 1.68 -30.11
CA GLU A 517 -3.62 1.41 -31.38
C GLU A 517 -4.65 0.27 -31.25
N GLU A 518 -4.36 -0.72 -30.40
CA GLU A 518 -5.16 -1.93 -30.24
C GLU A 518 -6.05 -1.88 -28.99
N LYS A 519 -7.25 -2.46 -29.10
CA LYS A 519 -8.26 -2.43 -28.02
C LYS A 519 -7.76 -2.99 -26.68
N HIS A 520 -6.91 -4.01 -26.69
CA HIS A 520 -6.40 -4.62 -25.46
C HIS A 520 -5.33 -3.74 -24.77
N SER A 521 -4.61 -2.89 -25.52
CA SER A 521 -3.71 -1.90 -24.94
C SER A 521 -4.48 -0.78 -24.25
N VAL A 522 -5.62 -0.36 -24.82
CA VAL A 522 -6.51 0.63 -24.17
C VAL A 522 -7.01 0.14 -22.81
N ALA A 523 -7.29 -1.16 -22.69
CA ALA A 523 -7.67 -1.78 -21.42
C ALA A 523 -6.59 -1.61 -20.34
N LYS A 524 -5.30 -1.57 -20.70
CA LYS A 524 -4.23 -1.25 -19.73
C LYS A 524 -4.20 0.23 -19.34
N LEU A 525 -4.55 1.12 -20.26
CA LEU A 525 -4.56 2.57 -20.00
C LEU A 525 -5.64 2.96 -18.99
N VAL A 526 -6.83 2.38 -19.12
CA VAL A 526 -8.03 2.79 -18.36
C VAL A 526 -8.44 1.77 -17.28
N GLY A 527 -8.10 0.50 -17.49
CA GLY A 527 -8.51 -0.63 -16.65
C GLY A 527 -9.29 -1.65 -17.49
N ALA A 528 -8.96 -2.94 -17.33
CA ALA A 528 -9.66 -4.00 -18.05
C ALA A 528 -11.10 -4.19 -17.52
N PRO A 529 -12.09 -4.55 -18.35
CA PRO A 529 -13.43 -4.88 -17.88
C PRO A 529 -13.46 -6.18 -17.06
N ALA A 530 -14.49 -6.36 -16.23
CA ALA A 530 -14.65 -7.54 -15.37
C ALA A 530 -14.58 -8.85 -16.17
N GLY A 531 -13.73 -9.78 -15.71
CA GLY A 531 -13.53 -11.10 -16.33
C GLY A 531 -12.35 -11.19 -17.31
N TYR A 532 -11.56 -10.12 -17.48
CA TYR A 532 -10.33 -10.13 -18.29
C TYR A 532 -9.07 -10.13 -17.40
N VAL A 533 -7.99 -10.74 -17.89
CA VAL A 533 -6.68 -10.71 -17.22
C VAL A 533 -6.22 -9.26 -17.07
N GLY A 534 -5.80 -8.87 -15.85
CA GLY A 534 -5.48 -7.48 -15.51
C GLY A 534 -6.68 -6.66 -15.00
N TYR A 535 -7.84 -7.26 -14.72
CA TYR A 535 -8.95 -6.56 -14.04
C TYR A 535 -8.54 -6.05 -12.64
N GLU A 536 -7.68 -6.77 -11.95
CA GLU A 536 -7.15 -6.36 -10.64
C GLU A 536 -6.02 -5.34 -10.74
N GLU A 537 -5.55 -5.03 -11.94
CA GLU A 537 -4.60 -3.95 -12.20
C GLU A 537 -5.42 -2.71 -12.64
N GLY A 538 -5.40 -1.64 -11.83
CA GLY A 538 -6.06 -0.38 -12.18
C GLY A 538 -5.51 0.23 -13.48
N GLY A 539 -6.16 1.27 -14.01
CA GLY A 539 -5.70 1.93 -15.23
C GLY A 539 -4.35 2.65 -15.04
N LEU A 540 -3.43 2.49 -15.99
CA LEU A 540 -2.15 3.22 -15.97
C LEU A 540 -2.35 4.74 -15.95
N LEU A 541 -3.33 5.25 -16.71
CA LEU A 541 -3.64 6.68 -16.75
C LEU A 541 -4.22 7.16 -15.43
N THR A 542 -5.16 6.41 -14.84
CA THR A 542 -5.76 6.80 -13.56
C THR A 542 -4.72 6.79 -12.44
N GLU A 543 -3.90 5.75 -12.35
CA GLU A 543 -2.86 5.63 -11.32
C GLU A 543 -1.78 6.74 -11.45
N GLU A 544 -1.30 7.05 -12.67
CA GLU A 544 -0.29 8.10 -12.84
C GLU A 544 -0.81 9.49 -12.49
N ILE A 545 -2.08 9.78 -12.80
CA ILE A 545 -2.71 11.07 -12.45
C ILE A 545 -3.00 11.14 -10.95
N ARG A 546 -3.39 10.05 -10.30
CA ARG A 546 -3.53 10.00 -8.84
C ARG A 546 -2.20 10.26 -8.11
N LYS A 547 -1.09 9.73 -8.65
CA LYS A 547 0.26 10.01 -8.12
C LYS A 547 0.74 11.44 -8.39
N ASN A 548 0.29 12.02 -9.50
CA ASN A 548 0.71 13.33 -10.00
C ASN A 548 -0.51 14.21 -10.38
N PRO A 549 -1.34 14.62 -9.40
CA PRO A 549 -2.61 15.31 -9.66
C PRO A 549 -2.40 16.73 -10.24
N ASN A 550 -1.23 17.33 -10.02
CA ASN A 550 -0.79 18.56 -10.69
C ASN A 550 0.33 18.23 -11.67
N SER A 551 -0.02 18.11 -12.94
CA SER A 551 0.91 17.66 -13.98
C SER A 551 0.54 18.17 -15.37
N VAL A 552 1.51 18.10 -16.28
CA VAL A 552 1.28 18.13 -17.72
C VAL A 552 1.11 16.70 -18.20
N LEU A 553 -0.08 16.35 -18.69
CA LEU A 553 -0.34 15.07 -19.33
C LEU A 553 -0.11 15.21 -20.84
N LEU A 554 0.92 14.55 -21.35
CA LEU A 554 1.29 14.53 -22.76
C LEU A 554 0.87 13.22 -23.42
N LEU A 555 -0.08 13.30 -24.34
CA LEU A 555 -0.53 12.21 -25.20
C LEU A 555 0.07 12.42 -26.60
N ASP A 556 1.16 11.73 -26.89
CA ASP A 556 1.91 11.90 -28.14
C ASP A 556 1.24 11.10 -29.28
N GLU A 557 1.13 11.70 -30.47
CA GLU A 557 0.59 11.08 -31.69
C GLU A 557 -0.86 10.57 -31.55
N ILE A 558 -1.75 11.40 -30.99
CA ILE A 558 -3.13 11.02 -30.63
C ILE A 558 -3.95 10.48 -31.80
N GLU A 559 -3.63 10.85 -33.05
CA GLU A 559 -4.30 10.29 -34.24
C GLU A 559 -4.09 8.79 -34.45
N LYS A 560 -3.10 8.19 -33.75
CA LYS A 560 -2.83 6.76 -33.78
C LYS A 560 -3.66 6.00 -32.76
N ALA A 561 -4.15 6.65 -31.71
CA ALA A 561 -4.91 5.98 -30.67
C ALA A 561 -6.16 5.26 -31.21
N HIS A 562 -6.51 4.14 -30.58
CA HIS A 562 -7.79 3.49 -30.80
C HIS A 562 -8.97 4.44 -30.45
N PRO A 563 -10.12 4.38 -31.17
CA PRO A 563 -11.29 5.24 -30.90
C PRO A 563 -11.77 5.28 -29.44
N ASP A 564 -11.64 4.18 -28.71
CA ASP A 564 -12.03 4.10 -27.29
C ASP A 564 -11.25 5.07 -26.39
N VAL A 565 -10.01 5.43 -26.75
CA VAL A 565 -9.23 6.44 -26.02
C VAL A 565 -9.90 7.81 -26.12
N PHE A 566 -10.46 8.16 -27.27
CA PHE A 566 -11.15 9.44 -27.45
C PHE A 566 -12.39 9.56 -26.57
N ASN A 567 -13.14 8.47 -26.38
CA ASN A 567 -14.31 8.45 -25.49
C ASN A 567 -13.91 8.74 -24.03
N VAL A 568 -12.79 8.16 -23.60
CA VAL A 568 -12.22 8.40 -22.28
C VAL A 568 -11.78 9.85 -22.13
N LEU A 569 -11.11 10.41 -23.15
CA LEU A 569 -10.68 11.81 -23.13
C LEU A 569 -11.85 12.78 -23.15
N LEU A 570 -12.96 12.46 -23.82
CA LEU A 570 -14.18 13.28 -23.75
C LEU A 570 -14.69 13.37 -22.31
N GLN A 571 -14.78 12.24 -21.59
CA GLN A 571 -15.16 12.23 -20.18
C GLN A 571 -14.22 13.07 -19.32
N VAL A 572 -12.90 12.93 -19.54
CA VAL A 572 -11.88 13.69 -18.81
C VAL A 572 -11.98 15.19 -19.09
N MET A 573 -12.18 15.61 -20.34
CA MET A 573 -12.29 17.03 -20.69
C MET A 573 -13.59 17.68 -20.17
N ASP A 574 -14.63 16.88 -19.93
CA ASP A 574 -15.96 17.37 -19.50
C ASP A 574 -16.10 17.48 -18.00
N TYR A 575 -15.62 16.46 -17.29
CA TYR A 575 -15.85 16.28 -15.86
C TYR A 575 -14.56 16.33 -15.05
N ALA A 576 -13.40 16.41 -15.70
CA ALA A 576 -12.08 16.39 -15.07
C ALA A 576 -11.91 15.19 -14.13
N THR A 577 -12.61 14.09 -14.39
CA THR A 577 -12.54 12.87 -13.58
C THR A 577 -12.58 11.64 -14.47
N LEU A 578 -11.72 10.68 -14.17
CA LEU A 578 -11.75 9.35 -14.77
C LEU A 578 -11.87 8.30 -13.68
N THR A 579 -12.82 7.38 -13.82
CA THR A 579 -12.98 6.25 -12.91
C THR A 579 -12.40 5.01 -13.58
N ASP A 580 -11.56 4.28 -12.87
CA ASP A 580 -11.09 2.97 -13.33
C ASP A 580 -12.13 1.85 -13.07
N ASN A 581 -11.76 0.64 -13.47
CA ASN A 581 -12.53 -0.58 -13.29
C ASN A 581 -12.70 -1.03 -11.82
N GLN A 582 -11.89 -0.52 -10.89
CA GLN A 582 -12.01 -0.75 -9.46
C GLN A 582 -12.86 0.31 -8.76
N GLY A 583 -13.38 1.29 -9.50
CA GLY A 583 -14.14 2.40 -8.93
C GLY A 583 -13.26 3.51 -8.34
N ARG A 584 -11.93 3.43 -8.49
CA ARG A 584 -11.02 4.49 -8.06
C ARG A 584 -11.14 5.65 -9.04
N LYS A 585 -11.15 6.87 -8.52
CA LYS A 585 -11.29 8.10 -9.31
C LYS A 585 -9.97 8.85 -9.38
N ALA A 586 -9.55 9.22 -10.59
CA ALA A 586 -8.46 10.14 -10.85
C ALA A 586 -9.01 11.54 -11.17
N ASP A 587 -8.45 12.57 -10.54
CA ASP A 587 -8.85 13.97 -10.68
C ASP A 587 -7.89 14.72 -11.63
N PHE A 588 -8.45 15.33 -12.68
CA PHE A 588 -7.75 16.04 -13.74
C PHE A 588 -7.92 17.57 -13.64
N ARG A 589 -8.60 18.10 -12.61
CA ARG A 589 -8.85 19.54 -12.49
C ARG A 589 -7.58 20.37 -12.44
N ASN A 590 -6.49 19.81 -11.94
CA ASN A 590 -5.17 20.44 -11.87
C ASN A 590 -4.21 19.94 -12.97
N VAL A 591 -4.73 19.30 -14.03
CA VAL A 591 -3.92 18.72 -15.11
C VAL A 591 -4.02 19.57 -16.38
N ILE A 592 -2.88 19.83 -17.01
CA ILE A 592 -2.80 20.41 -18.36
C ILE A 592 -2.68 19.26 -19.35
N ILE A 593 -3.72 19.01 -20.13
CA ILE A 593 -3.76 17.94 -21.12
C ILE A 593 -3.22 18.49 -22.45
N ILE A 594 -2.15 17.90 -22.94
CA ILE A 594 -1.53 18.21 -24.23
C ILE A 594 -1.58 16.96 -25.10
N MET A 595 -2.22 17.07 -26.25
CA MET A 595 -2.24 16.03 -27.26
C MET A 595 -1.43 16.49 -28.45
N THR A 596 -0.50 15.68 -28.96
CA THR A 596 0.24 16.03 -30.18
C THR A 596 -0.34 15.27 -31.36
N SER A 597 -0.35 15.91 -32.52
CA SER A 597 -0.73 15.26 -33.76
C SER A 597 0.15 15.66 -34.93
N ASN A 598 0.47 14.69 -35.77
CA ASN A 598 1.13 14.89 -37.06
C ASN A 598 0.12 15.09 -38.21
N ALA A 599 -1.18 15.23 -37.90
CA ALA A 599 -2.22 15.47 -38.90
C ALA A 599 -1.87 16.68 -39.79
N GLY A 600 -1.86 16.46 -41.09
CA GLY A 600 -1.49 17.47 -42.11
C GLY A 600 0.00 17.49 -42.51
N ALA A 601 0.88 16.76 -41.81
CA ALA A 601 2.32 16.72 -42.11
C ALA A 601 2.67 16.00 -43.43
N SER A 602 1.91 14.97 -43.82
CA SER A 602 2.17 14.18 -45.03
C SER A 602 1.98 14.97 -46.34
N ARG A 603 1.26 16.10 -46.30
CA ARG A 603 1.11 17.02 -47.44
C ARG A 603 2.15 18.14 -47.44
N LEU A 604 2.83 18.41 -46.31
CA LEU A 604 3.91 19.40 -46.18
C LEU A 604 5.17 19.05 -47.00
N GLY A 605 5.39 17.76 -47.29
CA GLY A 605 6.54 17.28 -48.05
C GLY A 605 6.36 17.19 -49.57
N LYS A 606 5.13 17.25 -50.10
CA LYS A 606 4.87 17.18 -51.54
C LYS A 606 4.74 18.58 -52.10
N SER A 607 5.86 19.19 -52.49
CA SER A 607 5.83 20.32 -53.42
C SER A 607 5.12 19.86 -54.70
N GLY A 608 3.91 20.36 -54.94
CA GLY A 608 3.19 20.09 -56.19
C GLY A 608 4.03 20.59 -57.37
N ILE A 609 4.29 19.73 -58.35
CA ILE A 609 4.88 20.13 -59.63
C ILE A 609 3.76 20.79 -60.45
N GLY A 610 3.82 22.12 -60.61
CA GLY A 610 2.90 22.90 -61.46
C GLY A 610 2.48 24.24 -60.85
N PHE A 611 1.85 25.10 -61.67
CA PHE A 611 1.46 26.52 -61.45
C PHE A 611 0.53 26.81 -60.23
N LEU A 612 0.38 25.87 -59.30
CA LEU A 612 -0.39 25.93 -58.07
C LEU A 612 0.48 25.47 -56.88
N ALA A 613 1.66 26.04 -56.73
CA ALA A 613 2.41 25.97 -55.47
C ALA A 613 1.65 26.82 -54.42
N ARG A 614 0.57 26.26 -53.87
CA ARG A 614 -0.08 26.87 -52.70
C ARG A 614 0.82 26.62 -51.51
N ASP A 615 1.34 27.71 -50.94
CA ASP A 615 1.84 27.69 -49.57
C ASP A 615 0.79 27.02 -48.68
N ILE A 616 1.22 26.09 -47.83
CA ILE A 616 0.32 25.37 -46.94
C ILE A 616 -0.12 26.36 -45.86
N THR A 617 -1.29 26.95 -46.07
CA THR A 617 -1.91 27.89 -45.15
C THR A 617 -2.44 27.16 -43.92
N LYS A 618 -2.57 27.89 -42.80
CA LYS A 618 -3.22 27.41 -41.57
C LYS A 618 -4.60 26.78 -41.84
N ASP A 619 -5.32 27.25 -42.86
CA ASP A 619 -6.62 26.71 -43.28
C ASP A 619 -6.53 25.26 -43.75
N THR A 620 -5.49 24.90 -44.50
CA THR A 620 -5.30 23.54 -45.03
C THR A 620 -5.00 22.55 -43.90
N LEU A 621 -4.22 22.98 -42.90
CA LEU A 621 -3.96 22.18 -41.69
C LEU A 621 -5.25 21.99 -40.89
N MET A 622 -6.08 23.03 -40.75
CA MET A 622 -7.35 22.95 -40.04
C MET A 622 -8.37 22.03 -40.73
N GLU A 623 -8.39 21.96 -42.06
CA GLU A 623 -9.21 20.97 -42.79
C GLU A 623 -8.81 19.53 -42.48
N GLU A 624 -7.51 19.25 -42.41
CA GLU A 624 -7.00 17.91 -42.05
C GLU A 624 -7.36 17.56 -40.60
N VAL A 625 -7.23 18.51 -39.68
CA VAL A 625 -7.67 18.35 -38.28
C VAL A 625 -9.17 18.04 -38.21
N LYS A 626 -10.01 18.73 -39.00
CA LYS A 626 -11.46 18.47 -39.07
C LYS A 626 -11.79 17.08 -39.60
N ARG A 627 -10.92 16.50 -40.44
CA ARG A 627 -11.09 15.16 -41.02
C ARG A 627 -10.68 14.06 -40.05
N VAL A 628 -9.57 14.26 -39.32
CA VAL A 628 -9.04 13.27 -38.37
C VAL A 628 -9.86 13.27 -37.08
N PHE A 629 -10.18 14.46 -36.55
CA PHE A 629 -10.85 14.61 -35.26
C PHE A 629 -12.30 15.02 -35.44
N GLN A 630 -13.20 14.22 -34.85
CA GLN A 630 -14.64 14.48 -34.89
C GLN A 630 -15.00 15.84 -34.25
N PRO A 631 -16.08 16.50 -34.69
CA PRO A 631 -16.52 17.77 -34.11
C PRO A 631 -16.68 17.73 -32.59
N GLU A 632 -17.19 16.62 -32.06
CA GLU A 632 -17.39 16.41 -30.62
C GLU A 632 -16.09 16.58 -29.83
N PHE A 633 -15.02 15.90 -30.25
CA PHE A 633 -13.70 16.02 -29.62
C PHE A 633 -13.14 17.45 -29.75
N ARG A 634 -13.24 18.05 -30.94
CA ARG A 634 -12.71 19.40 -31.20
C ARG A 634 -13.39 20.47 -30.35
N ASN A 635 -14.68 20.33 -30.07
CA ASN A 635 -15.43 21.29 -29.27
C ASN A 635 -15.11 21.22 -27.77
N ARG A 636 -14.45 20.16 -27.29
CA ARG A 636 -13.99 20.03 -25.90
C ARG A 636 -12.57 20.55 -25.66
N LEU A 637 -11.82 20.77 -26.74
CA LEU A 637 -10.49 21.36 -26.63
C LEU A 637 -10.60 22.82 -26.21
N SER A 638 -9.76 23.23 -25.26
CA SER A 638 -9.55 24.63 -24.93
C SER A 638 -8.98 25.39 -26.14
N GLN A 639 -8.02 24.78 -26.83
CA GLN A 639 -7.39 25.39 -28.00
C GLN A 639 -6.69 24.36 -28.91
N ILE A 640 -6.73 24.61 -30.22
CA ILE A 640 -5.89 23.91 -31.21
C ILE A 640 -4.71 24.83 -31.53
N VAL A 641 -3.50 24.39 -31.20
CA VAL A 641 -2.25 25.15 -31.37
C VAL A 641 -1.51 24.64 -32.59
N VAL A 642 -1.30 25.50 -33.57
CA VAL A 642 -0.64 25.16 -34.84
C VAL A 642 0.84 25.51 -34.76
N PHE A 643 1.69 24.54 -35.10
CA PHE A 643 3.13 24.68 -35.12
C PHE A 643 3.63 24.95 -36.53
N ASN A 644 4.57 25.88 -36.64
CA ASN A 644 5.20 26.21 -37.91
C ASN A 644 6.18 25.10 -38.33
N SER A 645 6.39 24.98 -39.64
CA SER A 645 7.48 24.16 -40.16
C SER A 645 8.83 24.75 -39.76
N MET A 646 9.84 23.90 -39.62
CA MET A 646 11.20 24.34 -39.34
C MET A 646 11.72 25.19 -40.51
N ASP A 647 12.07 26.44 -40.22
CA ASP A 647 12.77 27.30 -41.17
C ASP A 647 14.29 27.23 -40.95
N GLU A 648 15.02 27.84 -41.87
CA GLU A 648 16.48 27.88 -41.83
C GLU A 648 17.03 28.60 -40.59
N THR A 649 16.31 29.59 -40.07
CA THR A 649 16.69 30.36 -38.89
C THR A 649 16.57 29.50 -37.63
N MET A 650 15.43 28.83 -37.46
CA MET A 650 15.17 27.88 -36.37
C MET A 650 16.17 26.74 -36.38
N ALA A 651 16.49 26.18 -37.55
CA ALA A 651 17.48 25.12 -37.67
C ALA A 651 18.88 25.56 -37.20
N GLY A 652 19.31 26.78 -37.51
CA GLY A 652 20.58 27.34 -37.04
C GLY A 652 20.63 27.48 -35.52
N LEU A 653 19.58 28.05 -34.92
CA LEU A 653 19.47 28.22 -33.46
C LEU A 653 19.46 26.86 -32.72
N ILE A 654 18.76 25.86 -33.27
CA ILE A 654 18.74 24.50 -32.71
C ILE A 654 20.11 23.85 -32.81
N ALA A 655 20.80 23.98 -33.96
CA ALA A 655 22.14 23.44 -34.15
C ALA A 655 23.13 24.00 -33.12
N GLU A 656 23.10 25.31 -32.89
CA GLU A 656 23.94 25.98 -31.89
C GLU A 656 23.61 25.54 -30.45
N LYS A 657 22.32 25.44 -30.10
CA LYS A 657 21.88 24.92 -28.80
C LYS A 657 22.39 23.48 -28.59
N LYS A 658 22.25 22.60 -29.58
CA LYS A 658 22.68 21.19 -29.48
C LYS A 658 24.19 21.03 -29.38
N LEU A 659 24.97 21.86 -30.06
CA LEU A 659 26.43 21.89 -29.91
C LEU A 659 26.85 22.42 -28.54
N SER A 660 26.12 23.41 -28.00
CA SER A 660 26.34 23.92 -26.64
C SER A 660 25.99 22.89 -25.56
N GLU A 661 24.90 22.12 -25.74
CA GLU A 661 24.55 20.97 -24.89
C GLU A 661 25.65 19.89 -24.92
N LEU A 662 26.19 19.60 -26.11
CA LEU A 662 27.32 18.68 -26.26
C LEU A 662 28.57 19.20 -25.55
N SER A 663 28.89 20.49 -25.69
CA SER A 663 30.02 21.10 -25.00
C SER A 663 29.88 20.99 -23.48
N SER A 664 28.69 21.30 -22.94
CA SER A 664 28.39 21.16 -21.51
C SER A 664 28.54 19.72 -21.01
N MET A 665 28.09 18.74 -21.81
CA MET A 665 28.27 17.31 -21.51
C MET A 665 29.75 16.92 -21.44
N LEU A 666 30.60 17.47 -22.31
CA LEU A 666 32.03 17.20 -22.35
C LEU A 666 32.80 17.88 -21.21
N THR A 667 32.31 19.01 -20.70
CA THR A 667 32.88 19.67 -19.52
C THR A 667 32.92 18.74 -18.31
N SER A 668 31.90 17.88 -18.13
CA SER A 668 31.89 16.86 -17.06
C SER A 668 33.03 15.83 -17.17
N LYS A 669 33.62 15.69 -18.36
CA LYS A 669 34.78 14.84 -18.67
C LYS A 669 36.09 15.65 -18.73
N ASN A 670 36.10 16.89 -18.24
CA ASN A 670 37.22 17.83 -18.32
C ASN A 670 37.65 18.16 -19.77
N VAL A 671 36.70 18.12 -20.73
CA VAL A 671 36.93 18.47 -22.13
C VAL A 671 36.14 19.74 -22.46
N GLU A 672 36.84 20.79 -22.88
CA GLU A 672 36.25 22.05 -23.32
C GLU A 672 36.13 22.05 -24.84
N LEU A 673 34.90 22.05 -25.35
CA LEU A 673 34.60 22.04 -26.78
C LEU A 673 34.15 23.44 -27.22
N SER A 674 34.90 24.07 -28.14
CA SER A 674 34.44 25.20 -28.95
C SER A 674 34.02 24.73 -30.33
N PHE A 675 33.25 25.53 -31.06
CA PHE A 675 32.83 25.23 -32.44
C PHE A 675 32.82 26.49 -33.29
N THR A 676 33.20 26.36 -34.57
CA THR A 676 33.22 27.48 -35.52
C THR A 676 31.83 27.76 -36.11
N SER A 677 31.62 28.97 -36.63
CA SER A 677 30.40 29.32 -37.38
C SER A 677 30.15 28.39 -38.57
N ASP A 678 31.23 27.92 -39.20
CA ASP A 678 31.16 26.99 -40.33
C ASP A 678 30.66 25.60 -39.90
N ALA A 679 31.02 25.15 -38.69
CA ALA A 679 30.50 23.91 -38.12
C ALA A 679 29.00 24.00 -37.84
N VAL A 680 28.52 25.15 -37.33
CA VAL A 680 27.08 25.40 -37.14
C VAL A 680 26.36 25.42 -38.49
N GLN A 681 26.93 26.08 -39.50
CA GLN A 681 26.33 26.16 -40.83
C GLN A 681 26.26 24.79 -41.51
N LEU A 682 27.32 23.97 -41.44
CA LEU A 682 27.31 22.61 -41.97
C LEU A 682 26.29 21.73 -41.26
N LEU A 683 26.19 21.84 -39.93
CA LEU A 683 25.21 21.11 -39.15
C LEU A 683 23.78 21.54 -39.49
N LYS A 684 23.54 22.83 -39.69
CA LYS A 684 22.27 23.36 -40.19
C LYS A 684 21.94 22.75 -41.57
N THR A 685 22.85 22.81 -42.53
CA THR A 685 22.60 22.29 -43.89
C THR A 685 22.33 20.79 -43.90
N LYS A 686 23.10 20.00 -43.14
CA LYS A 686 22.91 18.54 -43.04
C LYS A 686 21.71 18.15 -42.16
N GLY A 687 21.37 18.97 -41.18
CA GLY A 687 20.34 18.71 -40.19
C GLY A 687 18.94 19.17 -40.56
N ILE A 688 18.76 19.91 -41.66
CA ILE A 688 17.42 20.25 -42.17
C ILE A 688 16.88 19.05 -42.94
N SER A 689 15.91 18.35 -42.33
CA SER A 689 15.11 17.33 -43.00
C SER A 689 13.63 17.69 -42.97
N LYS A 690 12.98 17.65 -44.14
CA LYS A 690 11.52 17.83 -44.24
C LYS A 690 10.74 16.69 -43.57
N GLU A 691 11.34 15.51 -43.43
CA GLU A 691 10.70 14.31 -42.88
C GLU A 691 10.95 14.14 -41.37
N TYR A 692 12.16 14.48 -40.91
CA TYR A 692 12.60 14.24 -39.53
C TYR A 692 12.71 15.51 -38.68
N GLY A 693 12.62 16.71 -39.27
CA GLY A 693 12.74 17.99 -38.57
C GLY A 693 14.04 18.09 -37.77
N ALA A 694 13.98 18.63 -36.55
CA ALA A 694 15.14 18.79 -35.66
C ALA A 694 15.84 17.48 -35.30
N ARG A 695 15.17 16.33 -35.42
CA ARG A 695 15.74 15.02 -35.05
C ARG A 695 16.94 14.65 -35.95
N GLU A 696 17.01 15.19 -37.16
CA GLU A 696 18.14 14.95 -38.05
C GLU A 696 19.42 15.65 -37.54
N ILE A 697 19.31 16.80 -36.87
CA ILE A 697 20.44 17.48 -36.20
C ILE A 697 21.06 16.55 -35.15
N ASP A 698 20.24 15.94 -34.29
CA ASP A 698 20.71 14.99 -33.27
C ASP A 698 21.39 13.76 -33.90
N ARG A 699 20.89 13.31 -35.05
CA ARG A 699 21.47 12.19 -35.81
C ARG A 699 22.84 12.54 -36.39
N VAL A 700 22.97 13.71 -37.02
CA VAL A 700 24.25 14.20 -37.55
C VAL A 700 25.27 14.40 -36.43
N ILE A 701 24.86 15.00 -35.29
CA ILE A 701 25.73 15.12 -34.12
C ILE A 701 26.17 13.74 -33.61
N ARG A 702 25.26 12.77 -33.51
CA ARG A 702 25.58 11.42 -33.03
C ARG A 702 26.57 10.70 -33.95
N ASN A 703 26.30 10.71 -35.25
CA ASN A 703 27.02 9.87 -36.21
C ASN A 703 28.31 10.52 -36.71
N GLU A 704 28.33 11.83 -36.90
CA GLU A 704 29.49 12.53 -37.45
C GLU A 704 30.32 13.25 -36.38
N VAL A 705 29.70 13.92 -35.40
CA VAL A 705 30.43 14.74 -34.41
C VAL A 705 30.89 13.92 -33.21
N LYS A 706 29.97 13.20 -32.54
CA LYS A 706 30.29 12.41 -31.34
C LYS A 706 31.28 11.29 -31.65
N THR A 707 31.16 10.63 -32.80
CA THR A 707 32.12 9.60 -33.23
C THR A 707 33.56 10.11 -33.24
N LEU A 708 33.79 11.33 -33.76
CA LEU A 708 35.13 11.95 -33.77
C LEU A 708 35.68 12.24 -32.37
N LEU A 709 34.78 12.54 -31.42
CA LEU A 709 35.16 12.88 -30.05
C LEU A 709 35.32 11.64 -29.17
N VAL A 710 34.53 10.59 -29.39
CA VAL A 710 34.55 9.35 -28.59
C VAL A 710 35.90 8.66 -28.68
N ASP A 711 36.43 8.47 -29.89
CA ASP A 711 37.74 7.82 -30.08
C ASP A 711 38.86 8.60 -29.40
N GLU A 712 38.78 9.93 -29.44
CA GLU A 712 39.78 10.83 -28.86
C GLU A 712 39.70 10.92 -27.33
N ILE A 713 38.50 10.75 -26.76
CA ILE A 713 38.26 10.70 -25.32
C ILE A 713 38.69 9.35 -24.74
N LEU A 714 38.44 8.24 -25.44
CA LEU A 714 38.77 6.89 -24.94
C LEU A 714 40.25 6.55 -25.16
N PHE A 715 40.78 6.83 -26.35
CA PHE A 715 42.08 6.33 -26.79
C PHE A 715 43.06 7.44 -27.20
N GLY A 716 42.56 8.63 -27.54
CA GLY A 716 43.35 9.70 -28.11
C GLY A 716 43.75 10.84 -27.16
N LYS A 717 43.84 12.05 -27.71
CA LYS A 717 44.46 13.22 -27.06
C LYS A 717 43.63 13.82 -25.93
N LEU A 718 42.34 13.45 -25.83
CA LEU A 718 41.41 13.96 -24.82
C LEU A 718 41.22 13.01 -23.63
N LYS A 719 41.97 11.89 -23.56
CA LYS A 719 41.89 10.90 -22.48
C LYS A 719 42.10 11.46 -21.07
N LYS A 720 42.85 12.56 -20.94
CA LYS A 720 43.11 13.26 -19.67
C LYS A 720 42.40 14.62 -19.58
N GLY A 721 41.37 14.83 -20.39
CA GLY A 721 40.78 16.15 -20.61
C GLY A 721 41.58 16.99 -21.61
N GLY A 722 41.12 18.20 -21.91
CA GLY A 722 41.77 19.11 -22.86
C GLY A 722 40.82 20.11 -23.51
N LYS A 723 41.34 20.90 -24.45
CA LYS A 723 40.55 21.83 -25.25
C LYS A 723 40.53 21.36 -26.71
N CYS A 724 39.35 21.31 -27.30
CA CYS A 724 39.19 21.03 -28.73
C CYS A 724 38.19 21.98 -29.38
N GLU A 725 38.37 22.17 -30.69
CA GLU A 725 37.53 23.00 -31.53
C GLU A 725 36.94 22.13 -32.65
N LEU A 726 35.62 22.14 -32.79
CA LEU A 726 34.90 21.55 -33.91
C LEU A 726 34.92 22.52 -35.08
N ASP A 727 35.47 22.07 -36.20
CA ASP A 727 35.61 22.85 -37.42
C ASP A 727 35.25 22.03 -38.67
N VAL A 728 35.16 22.68 -39.83
CA VAL A 728 34.78 22.04 -41.10
C VAL A 728 35.95 22.04 -42.07
N LYS A 729 36.19 20.87 -42.69
CA LYS A 729 37.12 20.76 -43.82
C LYS A 729 36.55 19.82 -44.87
N ASN A 730 36.51 20.26 -46.13
CA ASN A 730 35.96 19.50 -47.26
C ASN A 730 34.54 18.95 -46.96
N GLU A 731 33.65 19.81 -46.44
CA GLU A 731 32.26 19.46 -46.08
C GLU A 731 32.11 18.34 -45.03
N LYS A 732 33.18 18.04 -44.28
CA LYS A 732 33.18 17.08 -43.17
C LYS A 732 33.57 17.77 -41.87
N PHE A 733 32.97 17.32 -40.78
CA PHE A 733 33.36 17.73 -39.44
C PHE A 733 34.77 17.22 -39.12
N THR A 734 35.55 18.07 -38.48
CA THR A 734 36.92 17.78 -38.02
C THR A 734 37.12 18.39 -36.64
N VAL A 735 37.98 17.76 -35.83
CA VAL A 735 38.30 18.22 -34.49
C VAL A 735 39.75 18.68 -34.43
N LYS A 736 39.98 19.94 -34.04
CA LYS A 736 41.31 20.50 -33.81
C LYS A 736 41.60 20.52 -32.30
N PHE A 737 42.78 20.07 -31.90
CA PHE A 737 43.19 20.07 -30.50
C PHE A 737 44.01 21.32 -30.19
N ILE A 738 43.61 22.07 -29.16
CA ILE A 738 44.29 23.29 -28.74
C ILE A 738 45.26 22.92 -27.61
N SER A 739 46.56 22.82 -27.93
CA SER A 739 47.59 22.61 -26.90
C SER A 739 47.81 23.89 -26.09
N LYS A 740 47.86 23.80 -24.76
CA LYS A 740 48.41 24.88 -23.92
C LYS A 740 49.84 25.20 -24.39
N ARG A 741 50.05 26.34 -25.05
CA ARG A 741 51.40 26.89 -25.29
C ARG A 741 52.05 27.05 -23.90
N LYS A 742 53.18 26.36 -23.66
CA LYS A 742 54.07 26.68 -22.54
C LYS A 742 54.45 28.16 -22.68
N ALA A 743 54.14 28.97 -21.66
CA ALA A 743 54.73 30.29 -21.52
C ALA A 743 56.25 30.13 -21.59
N LYS A 744 56.88 30.76 -22.58
CA LYS A 744 58.33 30.94 -22.61
C LYS A 744 58.67 31.82 -21.41
N ASN A 745 59.18 31.24 -20.33
CA ASN A 745 60.01 31.97 -19.38
C ASN A 745 61.30 32.34 -20.13
N GLY A 746 61.37 33.59 -20.59
CA GLY A 746 62.63 34.21 -20.97
C GLY A 746 63.41 34.56 -19.71
N ILE A 747 64.67 34.13 -19.69
CA ILE A 747 65.72 34.48 -18.72
C ILE A 747 65.98 35.99 -18.74
#